data_AF-A0A9P6XJB3-F1
#
_entry.id   AF-A0A9P6XJB3-F1
#
_cell.length_a   1.000
_cell.length_b   1.000
_cell.length_c   1.000
_cell.angle_alpha   90.00
_cell.angle_beta   90.00
_cell.angle_gamma   90.00
#
_symmetry.space_group_name_H-M   'P 1'
#
loop_
_entity.id
_entity.type
_entity.pdbx_description
1 polymer ?
#
loop_
_entity_poly.entity_id
_entity_poly.type
_entity_poly.pdbx_seq_one_letter_code
_entity_poly.pdbx_strand_id
1 'polypeptide(L)'
;MSQAEKTTDLKEIARQLSDSYYKILQHSTLNEQTIQECLNLLSKYSNDLPISWFTHDFLDGLFILQKKYAKNGTSPIVVLLSGWLRRNSEADEIREDLALDILRSALLEYNDDLALQKEAWIGWVAMIGKGKRDMKLLEGMTSVLEIYSQDAIKADYMAEPIDAGVAHALAHTNTMNDFEIDHCQKLLRVHTTLVSKKGFHGLCSLMTIAEHVVDVRSREEPQTRVEAVLSTFVQLTSDIKDDYARLAFLAGTLRTLQFSLIKMTKKLIKLRQEIEKEFIHQLNIALDSNDTMTHQDSLSYFAARCLIQVPVEQLESISNAQLLKVLTSSLLTSPFTFHHGEPFSRLENTKEMVDQLNALTEQSLFREVGRMSRTIAKLVELLINEKKEQFTVQHVLDRLLGFSYNVFIDWDQFIAKYSSKRMTPEENSNYKDLETGAWTLLKSVLFSFTVILKSVAVDVPNGQGLVEVPHAAQDIISIFANLHFIAQHLGQGAGLQAYQDTLTNTVAYLLHKENQCQLNKLMSVAFKEYAHAVYTKDTTNTVELLSITKQTRLLFFTDLTEQVMKSIDDEVLEQHILPVIYPVLKWKRIENRDLYESAHTVVLNTFLTKKPVSRELAGVYAKILIDNFPEPMNLDQFRYGFNTMVQALCEMDDALSWLTVNQLIEKINSLDQEKDILLRSQYSTALIDLLRPLSLGPFFRSILDQVQKMVVSQETKAMQQATMKIIFDTVSGSGISDMRRTEAVGWYLDLKRQLQL
;
A
#
# COMPACT_ATOMS: atom_id res chain seq x y z
N MET A 1 -23.89 -9.75 21.78
CA MET A 1 -24.52 -9.40 23.08
C MET A 1 -26.01 -9.25 22.87
N SER A 2 -26.80 -9.80 23.80
CA SER A 2 -28.25 -9.96 23.75
C SER A 2 -29.01 -8.65 23.56
N GLN A 3 -30.03 -8.69 22.69
CA GLN A 3 -31.07 -7.66 22.49
C GLN A 3 -31.99 -7.52 23.71
N ALA A 4 -31.43 -7.22 24.88
CA ALA A 4 -32.19 -7.08 26.13
C ALA A 4 -31.58 -6.02 27.05
N GLU A 5 -31.41 -4.78 26.56
CA GLU A 5 -31.17 -3.62 27.43
C GLU A 5 -32.01 -2.41 26.99
N LYS A 6 -33.05 -2.13 27.79
CA LYS A 6 -33.67 -0.83 28.10
C LYS A 6 -34.07 0.09 26.93
N THR A 7 -35.26 -0.13 26.38
CA THR A 7 -36.08 0.99 25.88
C THR A 7 -36.63 1.77 27.08
N THR A 8 -35.89 2.78 27.53
CA THR A 8 -36.36 3.78 28.49
C THR A 8 -37.67 4.40 27.97
N ASP A 9 -38.74 4.41 28.78
CA ASP A 9 -40.05 4.92 28.38
C ASP A 9 -39.97 6.44 28.11
N LEU A 10 -39.97 6.82 26.82
CA LEU A 10 -39.82 8.20 26.37
C LEU A 10 -40.89 9.14 26.95
N LYS A 11 -42.09 8.62 27.22
CA LYS A 11 -43.18 9.39 27.85
C LYS A 11 -42.84 9.75 29.30
N GLU A 12 -42.20 8.84 30.01
CA GLU A 12 -41.79 9.05 31.39
C GLU A 12 -40.63 10.06 31.47
N ILE A 13 -39.67 9.98 30.55
CA ILE A 13 -38.58 10.97 30.45
C ILE A 13 -39.14 12.37 30.13
N ALA A 14 -40.06 12.48 29.17
CA ALA A 14 -40.69 13.77 28.82
C ALA A 14 -41.43 14.39 30.01
N ARG A 15 -42.14 13.57 30.80
CA ARG A 15 -42.81 14.00 32.03
C ARG A 15 -41.81 14.52 33.06
N GLN A 16 -40.73 13.78 33.32
CA GLN A 16 -39.70 14.17 34.28
C GLN A 16 -38.95 15.45 33.87
N LEU A 17 -38.71 15.65 32.57
CA LEU A 17 -38.11 16.87 32.03
C LEU A 17 -39.04 18.08 32.17
N SER A 18 -40.33 17.92 31.84
CA SER A 18 -41.35 18.95 32.02
C SER A 18 -41.49 19.35 33.49
N ASP A 19 -41.59 18.38 34.40
CA ASP A 19 -41.67 18.63 35.84
C ASP A 19 -40.42 19.35 36.36
N SER A 20 -39.23 18.98 35.86
CA SER A 20 -37.98 19.64 36.23
C SER A 20 -37.90 21.07 35.72
N TYR A 21 -38.37 21.32 34.49
CA TYR A 21 -38.47 22.68 33.94
C TYR A 21 -39.33 23.60 34.81
N TYR A 22 -40.55 23.18 35.17
CA TYR A 22 -41.44 23.98 36.03
C TYR A 22 -40.89 24.18 37.45
N LYS A 23 -40.20 23.18 38.00
CA LYS A 23 -39.52 23.29 39.30
C LYS A 23 -38.41 24.34 39.29
N ILE A 24 -37.63 24.43 38.21
CA ILE A 24 -36.59 25.47 38.08
C ILE A 24 -37.20 26.88 37.98
N LEU A 25 -38.35 27.05 37.34
CA LEU A 25 -39.07 28.33 37.36
C LEU A 25 -39.51 28.75 38.77
N GLN A 26 -39.75 27.77 39.65
CA GLN A 26 -40.11 27.99 41.07
C GLN A 26 -38.91 27.85 42.02
N HIS A 27 -37.69 28.08 41.54
CA HIS A 27 -36.45 27.88 42.31
C HIS A 27 -36.38 28.61 43.67
N SER A 28 -37.18 29.65 43.89
CA SER A 28 -37.23 30.40 45.15
C SER A 28 -37.86 29.61 46.32
N THR A 29 -38.63 28.55 46.04
CA THR A 29 -39.35 27.75 47.04
C THR A 29 -38.76 26.34 47.25
N LEU A 30 -37.72 25.98 46.49
CA LEU A 30 -37.12 24.65 46.50
C LEU A 30 -35.80 24.61 47.28
N ASN A 31 -35.48 23.45 47.84
CA ASN A 31 -34.18 23.21 48.46
C ASN A 31 -33.08 23.01 47.39
N GLU A 32 -31.83 23.21 47.79
CA GLU A 32 -30.66 23.18 46.89
C GLU A 32 -30.45 21.83 46.20
N GLN A 33 -30.68 20.72 46.91
CA GLN A 33 -30.51 19.36 46.37
C GLN A 33 -31.51 19.07 45.24
N THR A 34 -32.79 19.42 45.43
CA THR A 34 -33.83 19.24 44.40
C THR A 34 -33.56 20.12 43.17
N ILE A 35 -33.06 21.34 43.37
CA ILE A 35 -32.65 22.21 42.26
C ILE A 35 -31.51 21.57 41.47
N GLN A 36 -30.48 21.05 42.14
CA GLN A 36 -29.35 20.41 41.48
C GLN A 36 -29.74 19.14 40.71
N GLU A 37 -30.62 18.31 41.26
CA GLU A 37 -31.17 17.12 40.60
C GLU A 37 -31.96 17.49 39.33
N CYS A 38 -32.81 18.53 39.40
CA CYS A 38 -33.56 19.04 38.24
C CYS A 38 -32.62 19.62 37.16
N LEU A 39 -31.60 20.40 37.55
CA LEU A 39 -30.62 20.94 36.63
C LEU A 39 -29.80 19.84 35.94
N ASN A 40 -29.32 18.85 36.71
CA ASN A 40 -28.60 17.70 36.17
C ASN A 40 -29.46 16.94 35.15
N LEU A 41 -30.74 16.70 35.46
CA LEU A 41 -31.64 16.02 34.54
C LEU A 41 -31.87 16.80 33.25
N LEU A 42 -32.11 18.11 33.34
CA LEU A 42 -32.29 18.97 32.16
C LEU A 42 -31.01 19.05 31.32
N SER A 43 -29.84 19.19 31.94
CA SER A 43 -28.56 19.30 31.23
C SER A 43 -28.19 18.03 30.46
N LYS A 44 -28.53 16.85 31.00
CA LYS A 44 -28.33 15.55 30.35
C LYS A 44 -29.03 15.44 29.00
N TYR A 45 -30.18 16.11 28.85
CA TYR A 45 -30.98 16.14 27.62
C TYR A 45 -30.95 17.50 26.93
N SER A 46 -29.94 18.34 27.20
CA SER A 46 -29.88 19.75 26.74
C SER A 46 -30.07 19.91 25.23
N ASN A 47 -29.52 19.01 24.42
CA ASN A 47 -29.63 19.02 22.95
C ASN A 47 -31.02 18.62 22.44
N ASP A 48 -31.81 17.91 23.26
CA ASP A 48 -33.14 17.40 22.91
C ASP A 48 -34.28 18.27 23.49
N LEU A 49 -33.96 19.21 24.38
CA LEU A 49 -34.95 20.14 24.93
C LEU A 49 -35.52 21.05 23.83
N PRO A 50 -36.85 21.29 23.80
CA PRO A 50 -37.43 22.26 22.87
C PRO A 50 -36.84 23.66 23.05
N ILE A 51 -36.48 24.34 21.96
CA ILE A 51 -36.01 25.75 22.00
C ILE A 51 -37.05 26.65 22.69
N SER A 52 -38.34 26.36 22.49
CA SER A 52 -39.44 27.09 23.12
C SER A 52 -39.45 27.03 24.65
N TRP A 53 -38.68 26.13 25.27
CA TRP A 53 -38.53 26.08 26.73
C TRP A 53 -37.51 27.10 27.25
N PHE A 54 -36.63 27.62 26.41
CA PHE A 54 -35.68 28.67 26.79
C PHE A 54 -36.36 30.04 26.78
N THR A 55 -37.43 30.15 27.58
CA THR A 55 -38.16 31.40 27.81
C THR A 55 -37.30 32.37 28.62
N HIS A 56 -37.63 33.67 28.52
CA HIS A 56 -36.97 34.71 29.31
C HIS A 56 -36.95 34.40 30.82
N ASP A 57 -38.07 33.93 31.37
CA ASP A 57 -38.19 33.57 32.80
C ASP A 57 -37.28 32.39 33.18
N PHE A 58 -37.15 31.41 32.29
CA PHE A 58 -36.27 30.26 32.52
C PHE A 58 -34.80 30.67 32.49
N LEU A 59 -34.40 31.47 31.49
CA LEU A 59 -33.03 31.99 31.37
C LEU A 59 -32.66 32.88 32.56
N ASP A 60 -33.56 33.78 32.96
CA ASP A 60 -33.35 34.65 34.12
C ASP A 60 -33.22 33.82 35.41
N GLY A 61 -34.02 32.75 35.54
CA GLY A 61 -33.88 31.75 36.59
C GLY A 61 -32.49 31.07 36.58
N LEU A 62 -31.99 30.65 35.42
CA LEU A 62 -30.65 30.07 35.29
C LEU A 62 -29.55 31.06 35.69
N PHE A 63 -29.66 32.34 35.33
CA PHE A 63 -28.68 33.37 35.71
C PHE A 63 -28.68 33.66 37.22
N ILE A 64 -29.86 33.69 37.85
CA ILE A 64 -29.98 33.84 39.31
C ILE A 64 -29.34 32.64 40.02
N LEU A 65 -29.62 31.43 39.55
CA LEU A 65 -29.08 30.20 40.12
C LEU A 65 -27.57 30.09 39.91
N GLN A 66 -27.04 30.54 38.77
CA GLN A 66 -25.60 30.59 38.53
C GLN A 66 -24.88 31.49 39.54
N LYS A 67 -25.43 32.67 39.84
CA LYS A 67 -24.88 33.56 40.88
C LYS A 67 -24.95 32.93 42.27
N LYS A 68 -26.01 32.17 42.55
CA LYS A 68 -26.22 31.50 43.84
C LYS A 68 -25.28 30.32 44.07
N TYR A 69 -24.95 29.56 43.03
CA TYR A 69 -24.20 28.28 43.13
C TYR A 69 -22.80 28.33 42.50
N ALA A 70 -22.22 29.52 42.35
CA ALA A 70 -21.02 29.86 41.58
C ALA A 70 -19.73 29.06 41.83
N LYS A 71 -19.72 28.06 42.74
CA LYS A 71 -18.56 27.18 43.00
C LYS A 71 -18.84 25.67 42.97
N ASN A 72 -20.08 25.19 43.17
CA ASN A 72 -20.37 23.76 43.35
C ASN A 72 -21.56 23.19 42.53
N GLY A 73 -22.14 23.95 41.59
CA GLY A 73 -23.35 23.52 40.85
C GLY A 73 -23.55 24.13 39.46
N THR A 74 -22.52 24.74 38.88
CA THR A 74 -22.63 25.54 37.64
C THR A 74 -22.55 24.71 36.35
N SER A 75 -22.03 23.48 36.40
CA SER A 75 -21.82 22.63 35.22
C SER A 75 -23.11 22.39 34.40
N PRO A 76 -24.24 21.98 35.01
CA PRO A 76 -25.50 21.81 34.27
C PRO A 76 -26.03 23.10 33.63
N ILE A 77 -25.82 24.25 34.28
CA ILE A 77 -26.28 25.55 33.79
C ILE A 77 -25.50 25.93 32.53
N VAL A 78 -24.18 25.78 32.55
CA VAL A 78 -23.31 26.03 31.39
C VAL A 78 -23.69 25.13 30.21
N VAL A 79 -23.98 23.85 30.46
CA VAL A 79 -24.43 22.90 29.41
C VAL A 79 -25.78 23.35 28.80
N LEU A 80 -26.73 23.78 29.64
CA LEU A 80 -28.03 24.29 29.17
C LEU A 80 -27.88 25.59 28.37
N LEU A 81 -27.06 26.53 28.84
CA LEU A 81 -26.80 27.80 28.14
C LEU A 81 -26.06 27.57 26.82
N SER A 82 -25.07 26.68 26.79
CA SER A 82 -24.38 26.26 25.55
C SER A 82 -25.37 25.65 24.56
N GLY A 83 -26.21 24.72 25.01
CA GLY A 83 -27.26 24.10 24.19
C GLY A 83 -28.29 25.10 23.64
N TRP A 84 -28.60 26.15 24.40
CA TRP A 84 -29.45 27.26 23.94
C TRP A 84 -28.77 28.09 22.86
N LEU A 85 -27.58 28.65 23.11
CA LEU A 85 -26.86 29.51 22.16
C LEU A 85 -26.60 28.84 20.81
N ARG A 86 -26.26 27.54 20.81
CA ARG A 86 -26.07 26.76 19.59
C ARG A 86 -27.29 26.79 18.68
N ARG A 87 -28.47 26.68 19.28
CA ARG A 87 -29.75 26.48 18.58
C ARG A 87 -30.58 27.75 18.44
N ASN A 88 -30.24 28.80 19.19
CA ASN A 88 -30.99 30.05 19.17
C ASN A 88 -30.91 30.71 17.79
N SER A 89 -32.05 31.23 17.35
CA SER A 89 -32.24 32.00 16.10
C SER A 89 -32.78 33.41 16.35
N GLU A 90 -33.31 33.69 17.54
CA GLU A 90 -33.89 34.99 17.89
C GLU A 90 -32.88 35.85 18.66
N ALA A 91 -32.72 37.11 18.27
CA ALA A 91 -31.75 38.00 18.92
C ALA A 91 -32.26 38.51 20.28
N ASP A 92 -31.80 37.91 21.39
CA ASP A 92 -31.93 38.45 22.76
C ASP A 92 -30.55 38.91 23.25
N GLU A 93 -30.14 40.11 22.84
CA GLU A 93 -28.77 40.59 23.05
C GLU A 93 -28.35 40.62 24.53
N ILE A 94 -29.29 40.95 25.42
CA ILE A 94 -29.02 41.10 26.85
C ILE A 94 -28.74 39.74 27.49
N ARG A 95 -29.60 38.74 27.24
CA ARG A 95 -29.46 37.41 27.86
C ARG A 95 -28.36 36.60 27.22
N GLU A 96 -28.14 36.76 25.93
CA GLU A 96 -27.00 36.16 25.24
C GLU A 96 -25.68 36.68 25.80
N ASP A 97 -25.56 37.99 26.07
CA ASP A 97 -24.34 38.56 26.68
C ASP A 97 -24.11 38.02 28.10
N LEU A 98 -25.17 37.90 28.90
CA LEU A 98 -25.08 37.27 30.24
C LEU A 98 -24.66 35.80 30.15
N ALA A 99 -25.21 35.04 29.19
CA ALA A 99 -24.85 33.65 28.97
C ALA A 99 -23.39 33.52 28.52
N LEU A 100 -22.94 34.37 27.60
CA LEU A 100 -21.55 34.42 27.15
C LEU A 100 -20.61 34.73 28.31
N ASP A 101 -20.90 35.72 29.15
CA ASP A 101 -20.06 36.04 30.31
C ASP A 101 -19.91 34.83 31.28
N ILE A 102 -20.98 34.04 31.44
CA ILE A 102 -20.96 32.78 32.22
C ILE A 102 -20.09 31.71 31.55
N LEU A 103 -20.24 31.51 30.23
CA LEU A 103 -19.43 30.56 29.44
C LEU A 103 -17.95 30.95 29.46
N ARG A 104 -17.64 32.24 29.36
CA ARG A 104 -16.26 32.76 29.47
C ARG A 104 -15.69 32.48 30.85
N SER A 105 -16.45 32.71 31.91
CA SER A 105 -16.01 32.40 33.27
C SER A 105 -15.75 30.90 33.42
N ALA A 106 -16.60 30.04 32.83
CA ALA A 106 -16.38 28.59 32.80
C ALA A 106 -15.08 28.20 32.05
N LEU A 107 -14.75 28.88 30.96
CA LEU A 107 -13.52 28.65 30.19
C LEU A 107 -12.25 29.11 30.93
N LEU A 108 -12.33 30.19 31.72
CA LEU A 108 -11.16 30.83 32.31
C LEU A 108 -10.90 30.45 33.77
N GLU A 109 -11.94 30.20 34.56
CA GLU A 109 -11.83 30.09 36.03
C GLU A 109 -11.95 28.65 36.55
N TYR A 110 -12.57 27.74 35.80
CA TYR A 110 -12.83 26.36 36.24
C TYR A 110 -11.71 25.44 35.79
N ASN A 111 -10.68 25.27 36.62
CA ASN A 111 -9.47 24.52 36.25
C ASN A 111 -9.63 22.99 36.20
N ASP A 112 -10.63 22.43 36.87
CA ASP A 112 -10.69 20.99 37.16
C ASP A 112 -11.69 20.18 36.29
N ASP A 113 -12.48 20.83 35.43
CA ASP A 113 -13.49 20.17 34.58
C ASP A 113 -13.33 20.51 33.09
N LEU A 114 -12.48 19.73 32.40
CA LEU A 114 -12.19 19.90 30.98
C LEU A 114 -13.39 19.59 30.06
N ALA A 115 -14.30 18.72 30.50
CA ALA A 115 -15.51 18.39 29.74
C ALA A 115 -16.48 19.59 29.74
N LEU A 116 -16.62 20.26 30.87
CA LEU A 116 -17.37 21.50 30.99
C LEU A 116 -16.77 22.62 30.14
N GLN A 117 -15.44 22.79 30.18
CA GLN A 117 -14.75 23.77 29.32
C GLN A 117 -14.98 23.47 27.83
N LYS A 118 -14.99 22.20 27.43
CA LYS A 118 -15.32 21.79 26.05
C LYS A 118 -16.74 22.22 25.67
N GLU A 119 -17.75 21.93 26.48
CA GLU A 119 -19.13 22.37 26.20
C GLU A 119 -19.26 23.90 26.18
N ALA A 120 -18.56 24.60 27.08
CA ALA A 120 -18.55 26.05 27.11
C ALA A 120 -17.92 26.66 25.84
N TRP A 121 -16.82 26.06 25.36
CA TRP A 121 -16.15 26.47 24.13
C TRP A 121 -17.06 26.31 22.91
N ILE A 122 -17.72 25.15 22.77
CA ILE A 122 -18.63 24.90 21.65
C ILE A 122 -19.80 25.91 21.66
N GLY A 123 -20.35 26.20 22.83
CA GLY A 123 -21.42 27.20 22.99
C GLY A 123 -20.97 28.62 22.62
N TRP A 124 -19.76 29.00 23.04
CA TRP A 124 -19.15 30.30 22.71
C TRP A 124 -18.94 30.46 21.19
N VAL A 125 -18.30 29.48 20.57
CA VAL A 125 -17.97 29.51 19.13
C VAL A 125 -19.23 29.53 18.27
N ALA A 126 -20.31 28.85 18.67
CA ALA A 126 -21.54 28.76 17.88
C ALA A 126 -22.27 30.11 17.70
N MET A 127 -21.87 31.15 18.44
CA MET A 127 -22.37 32.52 18.27
C MET A 127 -21.61 33.33 17.22
N ILE A 128 -20.46 32.84 16.72
CA ILE A 128 -19.73 33.53 15.65
C ILE A 128 -20.58 33.59 14.38
N GLY A 129 -20.65 34.76 13.76
CA GLY A 129 -21.46 35.02 12.57
C GLY A 129 -22.94 35.27 12.87
N LYS A 130 -23.40 35.03 14.11
CA LYS A 130 -24.76 35.32 14.57
C LYS A 130 -24.81 36.73 15.20
N GLY A 131 -24.94 37.75 14.35
CA GLY A 131 -25.14 39.15 14.77
C GLY A 131 -23.88 40.02 14.71
N LYS A 132 -23.83 41.08 15.52
CA LYS A 132 -22.77 42.13 15.48
C LYS A 132 -21.69 41.98 16.57
N ARG A 133 -21.58 40.80 17.19
CA ARG A 133 -20.74 40.57 18.40
C ARG A 133 -19.45 39.80 18.12
N ASP A 134 -19.15 39.51 16.87
CA ASP A 134 -17.97 38.74 16.45
C ASP A 134 -16.67 39.29 17.04
N MET A 135 -16.48 40.62 17.11
CA MET A 135 -15.28 41.20 17.74
C MET A 135 -15.11 40.74 19.20
N LYS A 136 -16.17 40.87 20.04
CA LYS A 136 -16.15 40.42 21.45
C LYS A 136 -15.89 38.91 21.55
N LEU A 137 -16.49 38.14 20.65
CA LEU A 137 -16.34 36.69 20.63
C LEU A 137 -14.91 36.25 20.25
N LEU A 138 -14.31 36.89 19.22
CA LEU A 138 -12.95 36.63 18.78
C LEU A 138 -11.91 37.05 19.84
N GLU A 139 -12.12 38.17 20.54
CA GLU A 139 -11.29 38.57 21.68
C GLU A 139 -11.35 37.57 22.84
N GLY A 140 -12.55 37.07 23.14
CA GLY A 140 -12.73 36.01 24.13
C GLY A 140 -12.02 34.72 23.75
N MET A 141 -12.18 34.26 22.50
CA MET A 141 -11.46 33.10 21.98
C MET A 141 -9.94 33.29 22.08
N THR A 142 -9.43 34.46 21.70
CA THR A 142 -8.01 34.78 21.80
C THR A 142 -7.51 34.69 23.24
N SER A 143 -8.27 35.24 24.20
CA SER A 143 -7.92 35.19 25.63
C SER A 143 -7.84 33.75 26.16
N VAL A 144 -8.77 32.87 25.73
CA VAL A 144 -8.79 31.45 26.12
C VAL A 144 -7.55 30.74 25.55
N LEU A 145 -7.23 30.96 24.28
CA LEU A 145 -6.05 30.35 23.66
C LEU A 145 -4.74 30.83 24.30
N GLU A 146 -4.64 32.11 24.67
CA GLU A 146 -3.48 32.64 25.38
C GLU A 146 -3.26 31.91 26.72
N ILE A 147 -4.33 31.63 27.47
CA ILE A 147 -4.24 30.88 28.73
C ILE A 147 -3.90 29.41 28.49
N TYR A 148 -4.54 28.77 27.51
CA TYR A 148 -4.30 27.36 27.22
C TYR A 148 -2.90 27.13 26.65
N SER A 149 -2.30 28.14 26.00
CA SER A 149 -0.92 28.08 25.53
C SER A 149 0.12 27.94 26.65
N GLN A 150 -0.28 28.22 27.90
CA GLN A 150 0.53 28.10 29.11
C GLN A 150 0.33 26.75 29.83
N ASP A 151 -0.69 25.97 29.47
CA ASP A 151 -1.06 24.70 30.10
C ASP A 151 -1.17 23.58 29.06
N ALA A 152 -0.13 22.73 28.99
CA ALA A 152 -0.03 21.67 28.00
C ALA A 152 -1.16 20.63 28.10
N ILE A 153 -1.61 20.30 29.31
CA ILE A 153 -2.65 19.29 29.53
C ILE A 153 -3.98 19.78 28.96
N LYS A 154 -4.32 21.05 29.22
CA LYS A 154 -5.51 21.68 28.65
C LYS A 154 -5.42 21.80 27.13
N ALA A 155 -4.26 22.23 26.62
CA ALA A 155 -4.04 22.39 25.18
C ALA A 155 -4.16 21.07 24.40
N ASP A 156 -3.81 19.94 25.00
CA ASP A 156 -3.92 18.63 24.38
C ASP A 156 -5.35 18.08 24.44
N TYR A 157 -6.03 18.16 25.59
CA TYR A 157 -7.43 17.72 25.70
C TYR A 157 -8.37 18.54 24.81
N MET A 158 -8.13 19.85 24.72
CA MET A 158 -8.96 20.79 23.96
C MET A 158 -8.51 20.99 22.52
N ALA A 159 -7.53 20.22 22.03
CA ALA A 159 -6.92 20.37 20.71
C ALA A 159 -7.94 20.41 19.57
N GLU A 160 -8.71 19.33 19.41
CA GLU A 160 -9.71 19.19 18.34
C GLU A 160 -10.85 20.24 18.47
N PRO A 161 -11.45 20.47 19.66
CA PRO A 161 -12.42 21.55 19.83
C PRO A 161 -11.88 22.93 19.46
N ILE A 162 -10.63 23.24 19.82
CA ILE A 162 -9.99 24.51 19.51
C ILE A 162 -9.80 24.66 18.00
N ASP A 163 -9.24 23.66 17.34
CA ASP A 163 -9.00 23.68 15.90
C ASP A 163 -10.31 23.85 15.12
N ALA A 164 -11.34 23.07 15.48
CA ALA A 164 -12.68 23.20 14.89
C ALA A 164 -13.30 24.57 15.19
N GLY A 165 -13.08 25.10 16.39
CA GLY A 165 -13.62 26.39 16.80
C GLY A 165 -13.00 27.56 16.06
N VAL A 166 -11.68 27.56 15.90
CA VAL A 166 -10.95 28.55 15.09
C VAL A 166 -11.33 28.44 13.62
N ALA A 167 -11.46 27.21 13.07
CA ALA A 167 -11.95 27.00 11.71
C ALA A 167 -13.34 27.59 11.51
N HIS A 168 -14.27 27.30 12.42
CA HIS A 168 -15.63 27.84 12.37
C HIS A 168 -15.65 29.36 12.48
N ALA A 169 -14.87 29.92 13.40
CA ALA A 169 -14.82 31.36 13.61
C ALA A 169 -14.31 32.09 12.36
N LEU A 170 -13.21 31.61 11.78
CA LEU A 170 -12.68 32.16 10.53
C LEU A 170 -13.65 31.91 9.36
N ALA A 171 -14.35 30.78 9.30
CA ALA A 171 -15.29 30.49 8.23
C ALA A 171 -16.54 31.37 8.24
N HIS A 172 -17.09 31.69 9.42
CA HIS A 172 -18.41 32.30 9.56
C HIS A 172 -18.41 33.75 10.03
N THR A 173 -17.28 34.29 10.48
CA THR A 173 -17.27 35.66 10.99
C THR A 173 -17.57 36.71 9.91
N ASN A 174 -18.31 37.74 10.30
CA ASN A 174 -18.60 38.93 9.52
C ASN A 174 -17.45 39.96 9.53
N THR A 175 -16.44 39.79 10.39
CA THR A 175 -15.31 40.75 10.58
C THR A 175 -14.17 40.56 9.59
N MET A 176 -14.28 39.64 8.60
CA MET A 176 -13.30 39.51 7.50
C MET A 176 -13.41 40.63 6.45
N ASN A 177 -13.79 41.83 6.85
CA ASN A 177 -13.67 43.02 6.03
C ASN A 177 -12.36 43.75 6.39
N ASP A 178 -11.84 44.55 5.46
CA ASP A 178 -10.52 45.19 5.60
C ASP A 178 -10.40 46.15 6.81
N PHE A 179 -11.51 46.49 7.47
CA PHE A 179 -11.56 47.39 8.63
C PHE A 179 -11.60 46.68 9.98
N GLU A 180 -11.93 45.38 10.02
CA GLU A 180 -12.17 44.60 11.24
C GLU A 180 -11.32 43.31 11.31
N ILE A 181 -10.33 43.19 10.43
CA ILE A 181 -9.48 42.00 10.25
C ILE A 181 -8.49 41.76 11.40
N ASP A 182 -8.14 42.80 12.16
CA ASP A 182 -7.14 42.75 13.25
C ASP A 182 -7.46 41.67 14.29
N HIS A 183 -8.74 41.44 14.60
CA HIS A 183 -9.19 40.41 15.54
C HIS A 183 -8.95 39.00 15.00
N CYS A 184 -9.20 38.78 13.71
CA CYS A 184 -8.89 37.53 13.03
C CYS A 184 -7.38 37.29 12.98
N GLN A 185 -6.58 38.32 12.70
CA GLN A 185 -5.12 38.24 12.70
C GLN A 185 -4.58 37.85 14.08
N LYS A 186 -5.10 38.48 15.14
CA LYS A 186 -4.69 38.18 16.52
C LYS A 186 -5.04 36.75 16.90
N LEU A 187 -6.26 36.30 16.62
CA LEU A 187 -6.71 34.93 16.89
C LEU A 187 -5.81 33.92 16.16
N LEU A 188 -5.58 34.15 14.86
CA LEU A 188 -4.74 33.29 14.02
C LEU A 188 -3.31 33.20 14.56
N ARG A 189 -2.72 34.33 14.95
CA ARG A 189 -1.36 34.37 15.50
C ARG A 189 -1.22 33.57 16.79
N VAL A 190 -2.17 33.71 17.71
CA VAL A 190 -2.15 32.96 18.99
C VAL A 190 -2.37 31.47 18.72
N HIS A 191 -3.32 31.12 17.84
CA HIS A 191 -3.57 29.73 17.46
C HIS A 191 -2.37 29.08 16.77
N THR A 192 -1.73 29.76 15.81
CA THR A 192 -0.49 29.28 15.19
C THR A 192 0.59 29.03 16.24
N THR A 193 0.78 29.94 17.18
CA THR A 193 1.78 29.77 18.26
C THR A 193 1.47 28.56 19.15
N LEU A 194 0.19 28.28 19.41
CA LEU A 194 -0.25 27.12 20.17
C LEU A 194 0.02 25.81 19.41
N VAL A 195 -0.33 25.80 18.12
CA VAL A 195 -0.37 24.59 17.30
C VAL A 195 1.00 24.23 16.73
N SER A 196 1.87 25.21 16.43
CA SER A 196 3.26 24.95 16.00
C SER A 196 4.05 24.14 17.05
N LYS A 197 3.68 24.20 18.34
CA LYS A 197 4.28 23.37 19.41
C LYS A 197 4.02 21.86 19.26
N LYS A 198 2.99 21.48 18.48
CA LYS A 198 2.59 20.08 18.25
C LYS A 198 3.28 19.44 17.04
N GLY A 199 4.24 20.14 16.42
CA GLY A 199 5.00 19.63 15.27
C GLY A 199 4.11 19.26 14.09
N PHE A 200 4.32 18.05 13.55
CA PHE A 200 3.63 17.54 12.36
C PHE A 200 2.10 17.65 12.44
N HIS A 201 1.49 17.12 13.51
CA HIS A 201 0.03 17.12 13.67
C HIS A 201 -0.55 18.52 13.74
N GLY A 202 0.17 19.45 14.39
CA GLY A 202 -0.28 20.83 14.45
C GLY A 202 -0.29 21.49 13.08
N LEU A 203 0.78 21.33 12.30
CA LEU A 203 0.85 21.86 10.94
C LEU A 203 -0.22 21.25 10.02
N CYS A 204 -0.57 19.97 10.19
CA CYS A 204 -1.72 19.36 9.51
C CYS A 204 -3.05 20.01 9.92
N SER A 205 -3.27 20.26 11.22
CA SER A 205 -4.46 20.97 11.71
C SER A 205 -4.61 22.35 11.06
N LEU A 206 -3.52 23.13 10.96
CA LEU A 206 -3.56 24.45 10.29
C LEU A 206 -3.99 24.35 8.83
N MET A 207 -3.48 23.36 8.10
CA MET A 207 -3.91 23.09 6.74
C MET A 207 -5.41 22.75 6.68
N THR A 208 -5.91 21.87 7.55
CA THR A 208 -7.34 21.49 7.59
C THR A 208 -8.25 22.66 7.95
N ILE A 209 -7.80 23.55 8.84
CA ILE A 209 -8.50 24.81 9.16
C ILE A 209 -8.65 25.65 7.89
N ALA A 210 -7.54 25.88 7.17
CA ALA A 210 -7.57 26.63 5.92
C ALA A 210 -8.49 25.98 4.87
N GLU A 211 -8.46 24.65 4.76
CA GLU A 211 -9.33 23.91 3.85
C GLU A 211 -10.81 24.15 4.16
N HIS A 212 -11.19 24.10 5.44
CA HIS A 212 -12.57 24.33 5.89
C HIS A 212 -13.02 25.78 5.66
N VAL A 213 -12.18 26.76 6.03
CA VAL A 213 -12.51 28.18 5.85
C VAL A 213 -12.77 28.50 4.39
N VAL A 214 -11.91 28.02 3.48
CA VAL A 214 -12.10 28.20 2.04
C VAL A 214 -13.33 27.45 1.56
N ASP A 215 -13.57 26.21 1.99
CA ASP A 215 -14.74 25.43 1.56
C ASP A 215 -16.06 26.13 1.93
N VAL A 216 -16.18 26.64 3.15
CA VAL A 216 -17.38 27.35 3.60
C VAL A 216 -17.55 28.68 2.87
N ARG A 217 -16.52 29.53 2.87
CA ARG A 217 -16.61 30.89 2.32
C ARG A 217 -16.74 30.92 0.81
N SER A 218 -16.23 29.89 0.14
CA SER A 218 -16.36 29.75 -1.31
C SER A 218 -17.80 29.48 -1.76
N ARG A 219 -18.68 29.07 -0.85
CA ARG A 219 -20.12 28.84 -1.08
C ARG A 219 -21.00 30.07 -0.77
N GLU A 220 -20.42 31.20 -0.36
CA GLU A 220 -21.18 32.42 -0.10
C GLU A 220 -21.79 33.01 -1.38
N GLU A 221 -22.88 33.77 -1.23
CA GLU A 221 -23.51 34.51 -2.33
C GLU A 221 -23.61 36.01 -1.97
N PRO A 222 -23.44 36.94 -2.93
CA PRO A 222 -23.12 36.72 -4.35
C PRO A 222 -21.63 36.43 -4.60
N GLN A 223 -21.29 35.93 -5.79
CA GLN A 223 -19.91 35.55 -6.16
C GLN A 223 -18.85 36.67 -5.96
N THR A 224 -19.24 37.95 -6.06
CA THR A 224 -18.33 39.07 -5.79
C THR A 224 -17.89 39.14 -4.33
N ARG A 225 -18.74 38.68 -3.40
CA ARG A 225 -18.42 38.55 -1.97
C ARG A 225 -17.41 37.42 -1.75
N VAL A 226 -17.58 36.27 -2.42
CA VAL A 226 -16.62 35.16 -2.40
C VAL A 226 -15.23 35.62 -2.83
N GLU A 227 -15.14 36.35 -3.95
CA GLU A 227 -13.86 36.87 -4.46
C GLU A 227 -13.16 37.78 -3.46
N ALA A 228 -13.89 38.71 -2.83
CA ALA A 228 -13.32 39.64 -1.86
C ALA A 228 -12.87 38.92 -0.59
N VAL A 229 -13.75 38.11 0.00
CA VAL A 229 -13.50 37.42 1.27
C VAL A 229 -12.32 36.43 1.16
N LEU A 230 -12.23 35.68 0.06
CA LEU A 230 -11.10 34.76 -0.14
C LEU A 230 -9.79 35.52 -0.35
N SER A 231 -9.82 36.66 -1.04
CA SER A 231 -8.64 37.53 -1.19
C SER A 231 -8.18 38.07 0.17
N THR A 232 -9.10 38.55 1.00
CA THR A 232 -8.81 39.03 2.36
C THR A 232 -8.27 37.91 3.24
N PHE A 233 -8.80 36.68 3.14
CA PHE A 233 -8.27 35.52 3.86
C PHE A 233 -6.84 35.16 3.44
N VAL A 234 -6.53 35.20 2.14
CA VAL A 234 -5.16 34.96 1.67
C VAL A 234 -4.19 36.02 2.20
N GLN A 235 -4.61 37.29 2.20
CA GLN A 235 -3.83 38.37 2.80
C GLN A 235 -3.58 38.14 4.30
N LEU A 236 -4.62 37.74 5.04
CA LEU A 236 -4.52 37.38 6.46
C LEU A 236 -3.43 36.33 6.71
N THR A 237 -3.37 35.30 5.85
CA THR A 237 -2.39 34.21 5.98
C THR A 237 -0.98 34.62 5.58
N SER A 238 -0.84 35.66 4.75
CA SER A 238 0.47 36.18 4.33
C SER A 238 1.21 36.89 5.46
N ASP A 239 0.48 37.41 6.45
CA ASP A 239 1.02 38.10 7.63
C ASP A 239 1.52 37.15 8.73
N ILE A 240 1.36 35.82 8.55
CA ILE A 240 1.88 34.81 9.48
C ILE A 240 3.40 34.81 9.42
N LYS A 241 4.04 34.97 10.60
CA LYS A 241 5.50 35.04 10.73
C LYS A 241 6.22 33.69 10.70
N ASP A 242 5.53 32.62 11.06
CA ASP A 242 6.07 31.26 11.03
C ASP A 242 5.94 30.72 9.61
N ASP A 243 7.08 30.47 8.96
CA ASP A 243 7.14 30.05 7.55
C ASP A 243 6.41 28.74 7.29
N TYR A 244 6.49 27.77 8.21
CA TYR A 244 5.83 26.46 8.05
C TYR A 244 4.32 26.56 8.29
N ALA A 245 3.91 27.38 9.26
CA ALA A 245 2.49 27.66 9.46
C ALA A 245 1.89 28.39 8.26
N ARG A 246 2.58 29.42 7.73
CA ARG A 246 2.18 30.11 6.50
C ARG A 246 2.05 29.14 5.34
N LEU A 247 3.03 28.25 5.17
CA LEU A 247 3.00 27.20 4.15
C LEU A 247 1.79 26.27 4.33
N ALA A 248 1.44 25.87 5.56
CA ALA A 248 0.27 25.05 5.84
C ALA A 248 -1.05 25.72 5.41
N PHE A 249 -1.21 27.02 5.71
CA PHE A 249 -2.39 27.79 5.30
C PHE A 249 -2.47 27.94 3.78
N LEU A 250 -1.36 28.23 3.11
CA LEU A 250 -1.28 28.29 1.66
C LEU A 250 -1.62 26.93 1.03
N ALA A 251 -1.09 25.84 1.59
CA ALA A 251 -1.38 24.48 1.13
C ALA A 251 -2.88 24.15 1.21
N GLY A 252 -3.51 24.43 2.36
CA GLY A 252 -4.93 24.15 2.54
C GLY A 252 -5.83 25.01 1.64
N THR A 253 -5.48 26.29 1.51
CA THR A 253 -6.19 27.21 0.60
C THR A 253 -6.08 26.74 -0.85
N LEU A 254 -4.86 26.44 -1.30
CA LEU A 254 -4.61 25.94 -2.64
C LEU A 254 -5.33 24.62 -2.90
N ARG A 255 -5.26 23.67 -1.96
CA ARG A 255 -5.86 22.35 -2.08
C ARG A 255 -7.38 22.42 -2.22
N THR A 256 -8.04 23.30 -1.49
CA THR A 256 -9.49 23.48 -1.64
C THR A 256 -9.82 24.15 -2.97
N LEU A 257 -9.09 25.19 -3.38
CA LEU A 257 -9.33 25.86 -4.66
C LEU A 257 -9.08 24.96 -5.88
N GLN A 258 -8.12 24.03 -5.81
CA GLN A 258 -7.86 23.08 -6.90
C GLN A 258 -9.03 22.10 -7.12
N PHE A 259 -9.81 21.81 -6.09
CA PHE A 259 -10.87 20.78 -6.12
C PHE A 259 -12.28 21.33 -5.84
N SER A 260 -12.42 22.64 -5.66
CA SER A 260 -13.71 23.28 -5.44
C SER A 260 -14.62 23.08 -6.66
N LEU A 261 -15.85 22.63 -6.44
CA LEU A 261 -16.88 22.46 -7.49
C LEU A 261 -17.49 23.78 -7.97
N ILE A 262 -16.91 24.91 -7.57
CA ILE A 262 -17.46 26.25 -7.80
C ILE A 262 -17.14 26.71 -9.21
N LYS A 263 -18.03 27.54 -9.76
CA LYS A 263 -17.81 28.21 -11.04
C LYS A 263 -16.59 29.13 -10.96
N MET A 264 -15.45 28.63 -11.45
CA MET A 264 -14.19 29.36 -11.52
C MET A 264 -14.32 30.63 -12.38
N THR A 265 -14.47 31.78 -11.72
CA THR A 265 -14.42 33.09 -12.39
C THR A 265 -12.98 33.42 -12.79
N LYS A 266 -12.78 34.36 -13.73
CA LYS A 266 -11.43 34.81 -14.13
C LYS A 266 -10.61 35.31 -12.93
N LYS A 267 -11.25 35.94 -11.94
CA LYS A 267 -10.58 36.44 -10.73
C LYS A 267 -10.19 35.32 -9.77
N LEU A 268 -11.05 34.31 -9.56
CA LEU A 268 -10.69 33.14 -8.74
C LEU A 268 -9.58 32.30 -9.37
N ILE A 269 -9.57 32.17 -10.70
CA ILE A 269 -8.46 31.52 -11.42
C ILE A 269 -7.16 32.29 -11.18
N LYS A 270 -7.20 33.63 -11.28
CA LYS A 270 -6.03 34.48 -11.02
C LYS A 270 -5.56 34.35 -9.58
N LEU A 271 -6.47 34.39 -8.61
CA LEU A 271 -6.15 34.20 -7.19
C LEU A 271 -5.52 32.83 -6.94
N ARG A 272 -6.06 31.75 -7.53
CA ARG A 272 -5.46 30.41 -7.44
C ARG A 272 -4.02 30.41 -7.97
N GLN A 273 -3.77 31.02 -9.12
CA GLN A 273 -2.43 31.12 -9.70
C GLN A 273 -1.47 31.96 -8.85
N GLU A 274 -1.95 33.01 -8.20
CA GLU A 274 -1.16 33.82 -7.26
C GLU A 274 -0.80 32.98 -6.01
N ILE A 275 -1.75 32.22 -5.46
CA ILE A 275 -1.51 31.30 -4.34
C ILE A 275 -0.58 30.15 -4.74
N GLU A 276 -0.73 29.58 -5.94
CA GLU A 276 0.18 28.54 -6.46
C GLU A 276 1.63 29.03 -6.45
N LYS A 277 1.87 30.24 -6.95
CA LYS A 277 3.21 30.85 -6.98
C LYS A 277 3.75 31.12 -5.58
N GLU A 278 2.92 31.66 -4.69
CA GLU A 278 3.34 31.94 -3.32
C GLU A 278 3.62 30.65 -2.54
N PHE A 279 2.77 29.63 -2.70
CA PHE A 279 3.00 28.29 -2.12
C PHE A 279 4.33 27.70 -2.58
N ILE A 280 4.63 27.77 -3.88
CA ILE A 280 5.91 27.30 -4.43
C ILE A 280 7.09 28.10 -3.86
N HIS A 281 6.95 29.43 -3.78
CA HIS A 281 7.99 30.28 -3.21
C HIS A 281 8.28 29.94 -1.74
N GLN A 282 7.24 29.81 -0.93
CA GLN A 282 7.36 29.42 0.48
C GLN A 282 7.89 28.00 0.66
N LEU A 283 7.51 27.07 -0.22
CA LEU A 283 8.03 25.71 -0.22
C LEU A 283 9.54 25.71 -0.48
N ASN A 284 10.04 26.51 -1.43
CA ASN A 284 11.47 26.64 -1.68
C ASN A 284 12.22 27.20 -0.47
N ILE A 285 11.70 28.26 0.16
CA ILE A 285 12.28 28.82 1.39
C ILE A 285 12.39 27.72 2.47
N ALA A 286 11.33 26.92 2.64
CA ALA A 286 11.31 25.84 3.63
C ALA A 286 12.24 24.68 3.27
N LEU A 287 12.45 24.39 1.99
CA LEU A 287 13.38 23.37 1.49
C LEU A 287 14.86 23.77 1.63
N ASP A 288 15.15 25.07 1.56
CA ASP A 288 16.50 25.63 1.70
C ASP A 288 16.86 25.96 3.16
N SER A 289 15.90 25.83 4.09
CA SER A 289 16.11 26.07 5.52
C SER A 289 16.97 24.99 6.18
N ASN A 290 17.62 25.32 7.30
CA ASN A 290 18.36 24.32 8.09
C ASN A 290 17.42 23.33 8.81
N ASP A 291 16.14 23.66 8.96
CA ASP A 291 15.15 22.87 9.70
C ASP A 291 14.32 21.94 8.79
N THR A 292 14.65 21.85 7.49
CA THR A 292 13.93 21.03 6.50
C THR A 292 13.75 19.57 6.95
N MET A 293 14.79 18.96 7.53
CA MET A 293 14.71 17.56 7.97
C MET A 293 13.82 17.38 9.20
N THR A 294 13.74 18.39 10.09
CA THR A 294 12.82 18.38 11.24
C THR A 294 11.36 18.43 10.80
N HIS A 295 11.07 19.14 9.71
CA HIS A 295 9.73 19.31 9.17
C HIS A 295 9.45 18.49 7.91
N GLN A 296 10.28 17.48 7.61
CA GLN A 296 10.20 16.72 6.34
C GLN A 296 8.81 16.11 6.10
N ASP A 297 8.14 15.68 7.18
CA ASP A 297 6.83 15.03 7.11
C ASP A 297 5.71 16.02 6.78
N SER A 298 5.76 17.23 7.35
CA SER A 298 4.83 18.31 7.02
C SER A 298 5.03 18.79 5.59
N LEU A 299 6.28 18.99 5.17
CA LEU A 299 6.61 19.37 3.79
C LEU A 299 6.12 18.31 2.79
N SER A 300 6.33 17.03 3.10
CA SER A 300 5.88 15.92 2.26
C SER A 300 4.36 15.84 2.19
N TYR A 301 3.69 16.03 3.33
CA TYR A 301 2.22 16.08 3.40
C TYR A 301 1.64 17.20 2.52
N PHE A 302 2.19 18.42 2.62
CA PHE A 302 1.74 19.57 1.82
C PHE A 302 2.02 19.37 0.34
N ALA A 303 3.24 18.96 -0.01
CA ALA A 303 3.63 18.71 -1.39
C ALA A 303 2.76 17.61 -2.05
N ALA A 304 2.54 16.49 -1.35
CA ALA A 304 1.73 15.38 -1.85
C ALA A 304 0.27 15.79 -2.16
N ARG A 305 -0.30 16.69 -1.36
CA ARG A 305 -1.69 17.14 -1.54
C ARG A 305 -1.82 18.21 -2.63
N CYS A 306 -0.82 19.07 -2.81
CA CYS A 306 -0.93 20.26 -3.67
C CYS A 306 -0.28 20.10 -5.06
N LEU A 307 0.90 19.47 -5.17
CA LEU A 307 1.73 19.55 -6.38
C LEU A 307 1.27 18.67 -7.55
N ILE A 308 0.46 17.64 -7.28
CA ILE A 308 -0.07 16.74 -8.32
C ILE A 308 -0.82 17.54 -9.39
N GLN A 309 -1.60 18.55 -8.99
CA GLN A 309 -2.43 19.37 -9.87
C GLN A 309 -1.72 20.61 -10.42
N VAL A 310 -0.50 20.91 -9.94
CA VAL A 310 0.28 22.06 -10.41
C VAL A 310 0.84 21.76 -11.81
N PRO A 311 0.71 22.67 -12.81
CA PRO A 311 1.29 22.47 -14.14
C PRO A 311 2.80 22.28 -14.10
N VAL A 312 3.35 21.49 -15.04
CA VAL A 312 4.78 21.15 -15.10
C VAL A 312 5.65 22.40 -15.18
N GLU A 313 5.22 23.42 -15.93
CA GLU A 313 5.96 24.67 -16.14
C GLU A 313 6.18 25.45 -14.84
N GLN A 314 5.28 25.31 -13.86
CA GLN A 314 5.44 25.94 -12.55
C GLN A 314 6.34 25.12 -11.63
N LEU A 315 6.39 23.79 -11.81
CA LEU A 315 7.25 22.90 -11.01
C LEU A 315 8.74 23.08 -11.33
N GLU A 316 9.09 23.60 -12.49
CA GLU A 316 10.48 23.94 -12.85
C GLU A 316 11.11 24.98 -11.90
N SER A 317 10.28 25.78 -11.23
CA SER A 317 10.73 26.80 -10.28
C SER A 317 11.02 26.26 -8.87
N ILE A 318 10.75 24.97 -8.61
CA ILE A 318 11.03 24.32 -7.33
C ILE A 318 12.45 23.73 -7.31
N SER A 319 13.09 23.71 -6.14
CA SER A 319 14.29 22.91 -5.85
C SER A 319 13.98 21.40 -5.91
N ASN A 320 13.78 20.87 -7.14
CA ASN A 320 13.23 19.53 -7.38
C ASN A 320 14.07 18.39 -6.76
N ALA A 321 15.40 18.46 -6.78
CA ALA A 321 16.22 17.47 -6.09
C ALA A 321 16.01 17.46 -4.56
N GLN A 322 15.92 18.63 -3.94
CA GLN A 322 15.76 18.74 -2.49
C GLN A 322 14.38 18.26 -2.07
N LEU A 323 13.34 18.64 -2.83
CA LEU A 323 11.99 18.16 -2.61
C LEU A 323 11.90 16.63 -2.78
N LEU A 324 12.52 16.09 -3.82
CA LEU A 324 12.56 14.65 -4.07
C LEU A 324 13.25 13.89 -2.93
N LYS A 325 14.34 14.43 -2.37
CA LYS A 325 15.00 13.87 -1.17
C LYS A 325 14.08 13.89 0.04
N VAL A 326 13.39 15.00 0.30
CA VAL A 326 12.44 15.15 1.43
C VAL A 326 11.28 14.15 1.30
N LEU A 327 10.63 14.08 0.13
CA LEU A 327 9.52 13.15 -0.12
C LEU A 327 9.95 11.70 0.01
N THR A 328 11.11 11.33 -0.55
CA THR A 328 11.64 9.97 -0.45
C THR A 328 12.01 9.63 0.99
N SER A 329 12.57 10.59 1.73
CA SER A 329 12.91 10.41 3.14
C SER A 329 11.67 10.22 4.00
N SER A 330 10.66 11.07 3.85
CA SER A 330 9.39 10.95 4.57
C SER A 330 8.64 9.67 4.20
N LEU A 331 8.58 9.30 2.92
CA LEU A 331 7.99 8.03 2.47
C LEU A 331 8.62 6.84 3.18
N LEU A 332 9.95 6.74 3.20
CA LEU A 332 10.64 5.52 3.62
C LEU A 332 11.02 5.49 5.11
N THR A 333 11.20 6.64 5.76
CA THR A 333 11.78 6.72 7.11
C THR A 333 10.94 7.50 8.12
N SER A 334 9.77 8.03 7.72
CA SER A 334 8.88 8.68 8.69
C SER A 334 8.32 7.67 9.70
N PRO A 335 8.18 8.06 10.98
CA PRO A 335 7.38 7.29 11.95
C PRO A 335 5.90 7.19 11.54
N PHE A 336 5.39 8.11 10.72
CA PHE A 336 3.99 8.20 10.32
C PHE A 336 3.67 7.49 8.99
N THR A 337 4.66 6.82 8.38
CA THR A 337 4.50 5.99 7.16
C THR A 337 4.88 4.53 7.39
N PHE A 338 6.17 4.25 7.58
CA PHE A 338 6.74 2.90 7.68
C PHE A 338 7.71 2.77 8.86
N HIS A 339 7.35 3.34 10.01
CA HIS A 339 8.05 3.20 11.30
C HIS A 339 9.59 3.26 11.21
N HIS A 340 10.14 4.37 10.70
CA HIS A 340 11.60 4.58 10.62
C HIS A 340 12.37 3.66 9.66
N GLY A 341 11.73 3.13 8.62
CA GLY A 341 12.41 2.31 7.62
C GLY A 341 12.54 0.84 8.01
N GLU A 342 11.92 0.48 9.13
CA GLU A 342 11.87 -0.87 9.67
C GLU A 342 10.40 -1.25 9.93
N PRO A 343 9.56 -1.35 8.88
CA PRO A 343 8.12 -1.53 9.04
C PRO A 343 7.77 -2.83 9.77
N PHE A 344 8.65 -3.83 9.74
CA PHE A 344 8.33 -5.18 10.22
C PHE A 344 9.35 -5.77 11.20
N SER A 345 10.52 -5.16 11.40
CA SER A 345 11.58 -5.67 12.30
C SER A 345 11.09 -5.88 13.75
N ARG A 346 10.11 -5.08 14.17
CA ARG A 346 9.53 -5.09 15.53
C ARG A 346 8.27 -5.92 15.66
N LEU A 347 7.80 -6.60 14.61
CA LEU A 347 6.54 -7.34 14.67
C LEU A 347 6.59 -8.47 15.71
N GLU A 348 5.80 -8.30 16.76
CA GLU A 348 5.55 -9.31 17.78
C GLU A 348 4.06 -9.64 17.85
N ASN A 349 3.72 -10.91 18.06
CA ASN A 349 2.34 -11.37 18.16
C ASN A 349 1.73 -10.94 19.51
N THR A 350 1.47 -9.65 19.66
CA THR A 350 0.92 -9.01 20.85
C THR A 350 -0.21 -8.08 20.47
N LYS A 351 -1.17 -7.87 21.39
CA LYS A 351 -2.28 -6.94 21.16
C LYS A 351 -1.81 -5.50 20.99
N GLU A 352 -0.78 -5.09 21.74
CA GLU A 352 -0.21 -3.74 21.65
C GLU A 352 0.32 -3.45 20.24
N MET A 353 1.02 -4.41 19.62
CA MET A 353 1.52 -4.26 18.25
C MET A 353 0.37 -4.16 17.22
N VAL A 354 -0.72 -4.91 17.42
CA VAL A 354 -1.92 -4.80 16.59
C VAL A 354 -2.51 -3.39 16.69
N ASP A 355 -2.64 -2.85 17.90
CA ASP A 355 -3.18 -1.51 18.13
C ASP A 355 -2.27 -0.42 17.52
N GLN A 356 -0.94 -0.57 17.63
CA GLN A 356 0.03 0.34 17.01
C GLN A 356 -0.05 0.32 15.49
N LEU A 357 -0.16 -0.86 14.88
CA LEU A 357 -0.25 -1.04 13.43
C LEU A 357 -1.54 -0.44 12.87
N ASN A 358 -2.66 -0.68 13.55
CA ASN A 358 -3.94 -0.06 13.20
C ASN A 358 -3.85 1.47 13.31
N ALA A 359 -3.29 1.98 14.41
CA ALA A 359 -3.09 3.42 14.60
C ALA A 359 -2.20 4.04 13.51
N LEU A 360 -1.19 3.34 13.02
CA LEU A 360 -0.34 3.78 11.90
C LEU A 360 -1.16 3.97 10.62
N THR A 361 -2.04 3.03 10.28
CA THR A 361 -2.86 3.12 9.05
C THR A 361 -3.85 4.29 9.08
N GLU A 362 -4.23 4.74 10.28
CA GLU A 362 -5.10 5.89 10.50
C GLU A 362 -4.34 7.24 10.49
N GLN A 363 -3.01 7.24 10.50
CA GLN A 363 -2.20 8.46 10.46
C GLN A 363 -2.41 9.26 9.17
N SER A 364 -2.41 10.59 9.30
CA SER A 364 -2.64 11.50 8.18
C SER A 364 -1.62 11.34 7.06
N LEU A 365 -0.35 11.12 7.39
CA LEU A 365 0.70 10.94 6.39
C LEU A 365 0.60 9.59 5.67
N PHE A 366 0.28 8.51 6.39
CA PHE A 366 0.10 7.18 5.80
C PHE A 366 -0.99 7.19 4.71
N ARG A 367 -2.11 7.85 4.98
CA ARG A 367 -3.22 8.00 4.01
C ARG A 367 -2.80 8.76 2.74
N GLU A 368 -1.73 9.54 2.79
CA GLU A 368 -1.20 10.30 1.66
C GLU A 368 -0.03 9.61 0.93
N VAL A 369 0.41 8.41 1.36
CA VAL A 369 1.50 7.64 0.71
C VAL A 369 1.27 7.49 -0.79
N GLY A 370 0.04 7.20 -1.22
CA GLY A 370 -0.31 7.06 -2.63
C GLY A 370 -0.28 8.37 -3.43
N ARG A 371 -0.42 9.54 -2.79
CA ARG A 371 -0.25 10.85 -3.44
C ARG A 371 1.21 11.29 -3.42
N MET A 372 1.91 10.99 -2.33
CA MET A 372 3.35 11.21 -2.20
C MET A 372 4.12 10.45 -3.29
N SER A 373 3.83 9.17 -3.52
CA SER A 373 4.47 8.39 -4.58
C SER A 373 4.22 8.94 -5.98
N ARG A 374 3.02 9.45 -6.26
CA ARG A 374 2.70 10.13 -7.54
C ARG A 374 3.44 11.45 -7.69
N THR A 375 3.62 12.17 -6.60
CA THR A 375 4.39 13.43 -6.60
C THR A 375 5.87 13.14 -6.86
N ILE A 376 6.43 12.11 -6.21
CA ILE A 376 7.77 11.60 -6.49
C ILE A 376 7.89 11.21 -7.97
N ALA A 377 6.96 10.40 -8.49
CA ALA A 377 6.96 9.99 -9.90
C ALA A 377 6.97 11.18 -10.87
N LYS A 378 6.13 12.20 -10.62
CA LYS A 378 6.07 13.41 -11.44
C LYS A 378 7.39 14.20 -11.42
N LEU A 379 8.05 14.27 -10.27
CA LEU A 379 9.36 14.93 -10.13
C LEU A 379 10.48 14.14 -10.81
N VAL A 380 10.45 12.81 -10.71
CA VAL A 380 11.39 11.92 -11.39
C VAL A 380 11.29 12.08 -12.91
N GLU A 381 10.07 12.07 -13.45
CA GLU A 381 9.82 12.29 -14.88
C GLU A 381 10.38 13.65 -15.35
N LEU A 382 10.15 14.72 -14.58
CA LEU A 382 10.66 16.06 -14.87
C LEU A 382 12.18 16.11 -14.89
N LEU A 383 12.84 15.58 -13.85
CA LEU A 383 14.31 15.60 -13.74
C LEU A 383 15.00 14.82 -14.87
N ILE A 384 14.43 13.66 -15.25
CA ILE A 384 14.94 12.87 -16.38
C ILE A 384 14.74 13.62 -17.69
N ASN A 385 13.55 14.15 -17.96
CA ASN A 385 13.27 14.88 -19.21
C ASN A 385 14.16 16.13 -19.39
N GLU A 386 14.50 16.81 -18.31
CA GLU A 386 15.41 17.95 -18.32
C GLU A 386 16.90 17.56 -18.40
N LYS A 387 17.23 16.26 -18.29
CA LYS A 387 18.59 15.73 -18.18
C LYS A 387 19.39 16.35 -17.04
N LYS A 388 18.69 16.72 -15.96
CA LYS A 388 19.28 17.33 -14.76
C LYS A 388 19.27 16.33 -13.62
N GLU A 389 20.37 16.31 -12.87
CA GLU A 389 20.43 15.63 -11.56
C GLU A 389 20.04 14.13 -11.59
N GLN A 390 20.44 13.40 -12.65
CA GLN A 390 20.22 11.95 -12.80
C GLN A 390 20.69 11.14 -11.57
N PHE A 391 21.75 11.59 -10.89
CA PHE A 391 22.22 11.01 -9.63
C PHE A 391 21.21 11.11 -8.48
N THR A 392 20.37 12.16 -8.45
CA THR A 392 19.32 12.28 -7.45
C THR A 392 18.25 11.23 -7.67
N VAL A 393 17.86 10.96 -8.92
CA VAL A 393 16.93 9.88 -9.26
C VAL A 393 17.55 8.52 -8.91
N GLN A 394 18.84 8.32 -9.19
CA GLN A 394 19.52 7.10 -8.77
C GLN A 394 19.50 6.91 -7.25
N HIS A 395 19.75 7.97 -6.47
CA HIS A 395 19.65 7.89 -5.02
C HIS A 395 18.25 7.52 -4.52
N VAL A 396 17.19 7.88 -5.25
CA VAL A 396 15.84 7.41 -4.93
C VAL A 396 15.75 5.89 -5.14
N LEU A 397 16.23 5.39 -6.29
CA LEU A 397 16.25 3.95 -6.56
C LEU A 397 17.09 3.18 -5.54
N ASP A 398 18.28 3.67 -5.17
CA ASP A 398 19.13 3.08 -4.13
C ASP A 398 18.39 2.94 -2.80
N ARG A 399 17.67 3.99 -2.39
CA ARG A 399 16.89 3.99 -1.13
C ARG A 399 15.69 3.05 -1.21
N LEU A 400 14.99 3.00 -2.34
CA LEU A 400 13.89 2.04 -2.56
C LEU A 400 14.43 0.60 -2.53
N LEU A 401 15.58 0.34 -3.15
CA LEU A 401 16.23 -0.96 -3.13
C LEU A 401 16.58 -1.38 -1.70
N GLY A 402 17.26 -0.52 -0.94
CA GLY A 402 17.58 -0.79 0.47
C GLY A 402 16.33 -1.06 1.33
N PHE A 403 15.29 -0.24 1.18
CA PHE A 403 14.03 -0.45 1.90
C PHE A 403 13.34 -1.76 1.49
N SER A 404 13.35 -2.13 0.21
CA SER A 404 12.75 -3.37 -0.27
C SER A 404 13.44 -4.61 0.32
N TYR A 405 14.77 -4.55 0.53
CA TYR A 405 15.51 -5.59 1.24
C TYR A 405 15.08 -5.70 2.70
N ASN A 406 14.93 -4.58 3.41
CA ASN A 406 14.45 -4.59 4.80
C ASN A 406 13.06 -5.24 4.89
N VAL A 407 12.13 -4.85 4.03
CA VAL A 407 10.78 -5.45 3.98
C VAL A 407 10.84 -6.96 3.73
N PHE A 408 11.66 -7.40 2.77
CA PHE A 408 11.83 -8.81 2.46
C PHE A 408 12.41 -9.59 3.65
N ILE A 409 13.48 -9.10 4.26
CA ILE A 409 14.18 -9.76 5.36
C ILE A 409 13.31 -9.80 6.62
N ASP A 410 12.67 -8.69 6.98
CA ASP A 410 11.85 -8.61 8.19
C ASP A 410 10.62 -9.53 8.07
N TRP A 411 9.97 -9.55 6.90
CA TRP A 411 8.83 -10.43 6.66
C TRP A 411 9.24 -11.91 6.67
N ASP A 412 10.38 -12.25 6.05
CA ASP A 412 10.96 -13.59 6.07
C ASP A 412 11.18 -14.09 7.51
N GLN A 413 11.80 -13.25 8.35
CA GLN A 413 12.05 -13.57 9.76
C GLN A 413 10.75 -13.73 10.55
N PHE A 414 9.76 -12.87 10.31
CA PHE A 414 8.46 -12.95 10.95
C PHE A 414 7.76 -14.28 10.62
N ILE A 415 7.66 -14.64 9.34
CA ILE A 415 7.04 -15.89 8.90
C ILE A 415 7.82 -17.10 9.43
N ALA A 416 9.15 -17.08 9.37
CA ALA A 416 9.98 -18.16 9.91
C ALA A 416 9.74 -18.38 11.42
N LYS A 417 9.58 -17.30 12.21
CA LYS A 417 9.35 -17.35 13.65
C LYS A 417 7.99 -17.97 14.02
N TYR A 418 6.95 -17.76 13.21
CA TYR A 418 5.57 -18.11 13.57
C TYR A 418 4.97 -19.30 12.80
N SER A 419 5.52 -19.66 11.63
CA SER A 419 4.99 -20.73 10.76
C SER A 419 4.87 -22.13 11.40
N SER A 420 5.74 -22.46 12.35
CA SER A 420 5.78 -23.77 13.03
C SER A 420 5.39 -23.71 14.51
N LYS A 421 5.08 -22.52 15.02
CA LYS A 421 4.79 -22.31 16.45
C LYS A 421 3.34 -22.73 16.76
N ARG A 422 3.15 -23.60 17.76
CA ARG A 422 1.82 -23.85 18.32
C ARG A 422 1.37 -22.63 19.11
N MET A 423 0.25 -22.01 18.69
CA MET A 423 -0.29 -20.80 19.30
C MET A 423 -1.59 -21.08 20.07
N THR A 424 -1.81 -20.34 21.15
CA THR A 424 -3.08 -20.28 21.89
C THR A 424 -4.20 -19.63 21.05
N PRO A 425 -5.48 -19.78 21.42
CA PRO A 425 -6.58 -19.13 20.68
C PRO A 425 -6.45 -17.59 20.62
N GLU A 426 -5.99 -16.96 21.69
CA GLU A 426 -5.77 -15.51 21.76
C GLU A 426 -4.59 -15.08 20.86
N GLU A 427 -3.47 -15.79 20.91
CA GLU A 427 -2.33 -15.56 19.99
C GLU A 427 -2.73 -15.77 18.52
N ASN A 428 -3.62 -16.71 18.22
CA ASN A 428 -4.12 -16.91 16.85
C ASN A 428 -5.00 -15.74 16.39
N SER A 429 -5.80 -15.15 17.29
CA SER A 429 -6.59 -13.96 16.97
C SER A 429 -5.67 -12.77 16.68
N ASN A 430 -4.73 -12.50 17.60
CA ASN A 430 -3.76 -11.42 17.45
C ASN A 430 -2.92 -11.57 16.17
N TYR A 431 -2.49 -12.80 15.83
CA TYR A 431 -1.73 -13.07 14.62
C TYR A 431 -2.52 -12.70 13.35
N LYS A 432 -3.81 -13.06 13.29
CA LYS A 432 -4.67 -12.74 12.13
C LYS A 432 -4.89 -11.24 11.98
N ASP A 433 -5.11 -10.54 13.09
CA ASP A 433 -5.30 -9.09 13.08
C ASP A 433 -3.99 -8.38 12.67
N LEU A 434 -2.85 -8.86 13.19
CA LEU A 434 -1.52 -8.37 12.84
C LEU A 434 -1.20 -8.61 11.36
N GLU A 435 -1.49 -9.81 10.86
CA GLU A 435 -1.32 -10.19 9.45
C GLU A 435 -2.17 -9.28 8.55
N THR A 436 -3.42 -9.00 8.93
CA THR A 436 -4.31 -8.10 8.18
C THR A 436 -3.77 -6.68 8.09
N GLY A 437 -3.29 -6.13 9.22
CA GLY A 437 -2.64 -4.82 9.26
C GLY A 437 -1.34 -4.79 8.44
N ALA A 438 -0.52 -5.85 8.54
CA ALA A 438 0.75 -5.94 7.83
C ALA A 438 0.54 -6.01 6.31
N TRP A 439 -0.45 -6.76 5.85
CA TRP A 439 -0.82 -6.80 4.43
C TRP A 439 -1.30 -5.45 3.89
N THR A 440 -1.96 -4.64 4.71
CA THR A 440 -2.33 -3.26 4.34
C THR A 440 -1.08 -2.40 4.10
N LEU A 441 -0.07 -2.49 4.97
CA LEU A 441 1.21 -1.82 4.78
C LEU A 441 1.95 -2.32 3.54
N LEU A 442 2.09 -3.65 3.39
CA LEU A 442 2.78 -4.30 2.26
C LEU A 442 2.16 -3.89 0.93
N LYS A 443 0.82 -3.86 0.86
CA LYS A 443 0.08 -3.41 -0.31
C LYS A 443 0.40 -1.94 -0.65
N SER A 444 0.44 -1.06 0.35
CA SER A 444 0.84 0.34 0.17
C SER A 444 2.28 0.49 -0.32
N VAL A 445 3.22 -0.32 0.17
CA VAL A 445 4.61 -0.37 -0.33
C VAL A 445 4.64 -0.78 -1.80
N LEU A 446 4.02 -1.90 -2.17
CA LEU A 446 4.03 -2.41 -3.55
C LEU A 446 3.49 -1.36 -4.54
N PHE A 447 2.35 -0.74 -4.24
CA PHE A 447 1.76 0.23 -5.16
C PHE A 447 2.51 1.56 -5.20
N SER A 448 3.00 2.05 -4.05
CA SER A 448 3.80 3.29 -4.03
C SER A 448 5.10 3.12 -4.83
N PHE A 449 5.79 1.99 -4.65
CA PHE A 449 7.02 1.68 -5.36
C PHE A 449 6.75 1.50 -6.85
N THR A 450 5.71 0.74 -7.23
CA THR A 450 5.34 0.53 -8.64
C THR A 450 5.10 1.86 -9.36
N VAL A 451 4.42 2.82 -8.72
CA VAL A 451 4.19 4.16 -9.31
C VAL A 451 5.52 4.90 -9.56
N ILE A 452 6.46 4.84 -8.61
CA ILE A 452 7.75 5.52 -8.74
C ILE A 452 8.61 4.83 -9.81
N LEU A 453 8.71 3.50 -9.79
CA LEU A 453 9.52 2.75 -10.77
C LEU A 453 8.96 2.87 -12.20
N LYS A 454 7.62 2.91 -12.34
CA LYS A 454 6.95 3.16 -13.62
C LYS A 454 7.33 4.51 -14.22
N SER A 455 7.53 5.54 -13.39
CA SER A 455 7.96 6.86 -13.87
C SER A 455 9.35 6.84 -14.51
N VAL A 456 10.22 5.90 -14.11
CA VAL A 456 11.55 5.72 -14.70
C VAL A 456 11.47 4.84 -15.96
N ALA A 457 10.75 3.72 -15.92
CA ALA A 457 10.80 2.70 -16.97
C ALA A 457 9.77 2.87 -18.10
N VAL A 458 8.68 3.60 -17.86
CA VAL A 458 7.52 3.64 -18.78
C VAL A 458 7.14 5.07 -19.14
N ASP A 459 6.98 5.94 -18.15
CA ASP A 459 6.39 7.27 -18.38
C ASP A 459 7.37 8.23 -19.09
N VAL A 460 8.68 8.00 -18.95
CA VAL A 460 9.68 8.73 -19.73
C VAL A 460 9.70 8.25 -21.19
N PRO A 461 9.55 9.16 -22.17
CA PRO A 461 9.50 8.81 -23.59
C PRO A 461 10.72 8.02 -24.07
N ASN A 462 10.49 7.08 -24.98
CA ASN A 462 11.54 6.25 -25.61
C ASN A 462 12.42 5.45 -24.63
N GLY A 463 11.97 5.26 -23.38
CA GLY A 463 12.73 4.54 -22.37
C GLY A 463 13.99 5.27 -21.90
N GLN A 464 14.09 6.60 -22.07
CA GLN A 464 15.28 7.37 -21.69
C GLN A 464 15.61 7.24 -20.19
N GLY A 465 14.62 7.03 -19.32
CA GLY A 465 14.88 6.84 -17.89
C GLY A 465 15.77 5.63 -17.59
N LEU A 466 15.63 4.53 -18.35
CA LEU A 466 16.50 3.35 -18.21
C LEU A 466 17.90 3.56 -18.78
N VAL A 467 18.06 4.50 -19.72
CA VAL A 467 19.34 4.85 -20.35
C VAL A 467 20.12 5.85 -19.49
N GLU A 468 19.42 6.87 -18.99
CA GLU A 468 20.00 8.03 -18.32
C GLU A 468 20.27 7.79 -16.83
N VAL A 469 19.47 6.96 -16.18
CA VAL A 469 19.65 6.63 -14.76
C VAL A 469 20.52 5.37 -14.66
N PRO A 470 21.74 5.46 -14.06
CA PRO A 470 22.67 4.33 -14.01
C PRO A 470 22.08 3.12 -13.28
N HIS A 471 22.21 1.90 -13.79
CA HIS A 471 21.74 0.67 -13.10
C HIS A 471 20.22 0.60 -12.84
N ALA A 472 19.42 1.57 -13.28
CA ALA A 472 17.99 1.63 -12.98
C ALA A 472 17.25 0.33 -13.31
N ALA A 473 17.58 -0.30 -14.45
CA ALA A 473 16.95 -1.56 -14.83
C ALA A 473 17.24 -2.71 -13.85
N GLN A 474 18.46 -2.79 -13.33
CA GLN A 474 18.88 -3.82 -12.38
C GLN A 474 18.23 -3.57 -11.01
N ASP A 475 18.14 -2.31 -10.60
CA ASP A 475 17.53 -1.91 -9.33
C ASP A 475 16.02 -2.15 -9.35
N ILE A 476 15.32 -1.80 -10.44
CA ILE A 476 13.89 -2.06 -10.61
C ILE A 476 13.58 -3.55 -10.51
N ILE A 477 14.34 -4.40 -11.21
CA ILE A 477 14.15 -5.86 -11.15
C ILE A 477 14.42 -6.38 -9.75
N SER A 478 15.47 -5.90 -9.08
CA SER A 478 15.83 -6.33 -7.73
C SER A 478 14.77 -5.92 -6.70
N ILE A 479 14.23 -4.70 -6.81
CA ILE A 479 13.11 -4.22 -5.98
C ILE A 479 11.87 -5.10 -6.19
N PHE A 480 11.50 -5.37 -7.44
CA PHE A 480 10.35 -6.24 -7.72
C PHE A 480 10.56 -7.68 -7.26
N ALA A 481 11.78 -8.21 -7.35
CA ALA A 481 12.12 -9.52 -6.79
C ALA A 481 11.89 -9.55 -5.26
N ASN A 482 12.35 -8.52 -4.55
CA ASN A 482 12.18 -8.39 -3.10
C ASN A 482 10.71 -8.27 -2.68
N LEU A 483 9.87 -7.64 -3.52
CA LEU A 483 8.45 -7.43 -3.26
C LEU A 483 7.54 -8.50 -3.89
N HIS A 484 8.10 -9.50 -4.58
CA HIS A 484 7.32 -10.46 -5.37
C HIS A 484 6.34 -11.29 -4.54
N PHE A 485 6.68 -11.57 -3.27
CA PHE A 485 5.78 -12.26 -2.34
C PHE A 485 4.47 -11.50 -2.08
N ILE A 486 4.50 -10.16 -2.17
CA ILE A 486 3.32 -9.32 -2.04
C ILE A 486 2.47 -9.44 -3.31
N ALA A 487 3.10 -9.37 -4.48
CA ALA A 487 2.42 -9.50 -5.76
C ALA A 487 1.75 -10.87 -5.92
N GLN A 488 2.45 -11.96 -5.53
CA GLN A 488 1.90 -13.32 -5.57
C GLN A 488 0.70 -13.47 -4.61
N HIS A 489 0.75 -12.86 -3.42
CA HIS A 489 -0.35 -12.91 -2.46
C HIS A 489 -1.62 -12.17 -2.94
N LEU A 490 -1.45 -11.02 -3.61
CA LEU A 490 -2.59 -10.22 -4.09
C LEU A 490 -3.32 -10.85 -5.31
N GLY A 491 -2.67 -11.78 -6.02
CA GLY A 491 -3.23 -12.43 -7.21
C GLY A 491 -3.42 -11.46 -8.40
N GLN A 492 -4.13 -11.89 -9.45
CA GLN A 492 -4.41 -11.02 -10.61
C GLN A 492 -5.53 -10.01 -10.27
N GLY A 493 -5.19 -8.71 -10.19
CA GLY A 493 -6.14 -7.66 -9.80
C GLY A 493 -5.80 -6.27 -10.35
N ALA A 494 -6.70 -5.30 -10.11
CA ALA A 494 -6.56 -3.92 -10.55
C ALA A 494 -5.32 -3.26 -9.92
N GLY A 495 -4.38 -2.80 -10.76
CA GLY A 495 -3.13 -2.15 -10.37
C GLY A 495 -1.85 -2.92 -10.73
N LEU A 496 -1.94 -4.21 -11.07
CA LEU A 496 -0.79 -5.01 -11.52
C LEU A 496 -0.39 -4.78 -12.97
N GLN A 497 -1.23 -4.14 -13.79
CA GLN A 497 -0.86 -3.76 -15.15
C GLN A 497 0.37 -2.84 -15.15
N ALA A 498 0.38 -1.82 -14.29
CA ALA A 498 1.52 -0.91 -14.13
C ALA A 498 2.80 -1.66 -13.71
N TYR A 499 2.68 -2.66 -12.84
CA TYR A 499 3.78 -3.54 -12.44
C TYR A 499 4.30 -4.35 -13.63
N GLN A 500 3.41 -5.00 -14.38
CA GLN A 500 3.77 -5.81 -15.55
C GLN A 500 4.39 -4.98 -16.67
N ASP A 501 3.84 -3.80 -16.96
CA ASP A 501 4.37 -2.88 -17.98
C ASP A 501 5.79 -2.42 -17.60
N THR A 502 5.99 -2.04 -16.33
CA THR A 502 7.30 -1.63 -15.80
C THR A 502 8.32 -2.76 -15.90
N LEU A 503 7.94 -3.97 -15.48
CA LEU A 503 8.81 -5.14 -15.55
C LEU A 503 9.15 -5.49 -17.00
N THR A 504 8.16 -5.53 -17.89
CA THR A 504 8.33 -5.88 -19.30
C THR A 504 9.27 -4.91 -20.02
N ASN A 505 9.08 -3.60 -19.84
CA ASN A 505 9.97 -2.59 -20.43
C ASN A 505 11.40 -2.70 -19.89
N THR A 506 11.54 -2.97 -18.59
CA THR A 506 12.85 -3.11 -17.95
C THR A 506 13.60 -4.35 -18.47
N VAL A 507 12.90 -5.48 -18.61
CA VAL A 507 13.47 -6.71 -19.18
C VAL A 507 13.83 -6.51 -20.66
N ALA A 508 12.95 -5.86 -21.44
CA ALA A 508 13.23 -5.54 -22.83
C ALA A 508 14.49 -4.69 -23.00
N TYR A 509 14.71 -3.72 -22.10
CA TYR A 509 15.93 -2.92 -22.07
C TYR A 509 17.19 -3.77 -21.83
N LEU A 510 17.15 -4.70 -20.88
CA LEU A 510 18.28 -5.59 -20.57
C LEU A 510 18.56 -6.64 -21.64
N LEU A 511 17.58 -6.98 -22.49
CA LEU A 511 17.74 -7.91 -23.61
C LEU A 511 18.54 -7.30 -24.78
N HIS A 512 18.76 -5.98 -24.82
CA HIS A 512 19.64 -5.37 -25.80
C HIS A 512 21.08 -5.85 -25.63
N LYS A 513 21.78 -6.09 -26.75
CA LYS A 513 23.16 -6.61 -26.75
C LYS A 513 24.13 -5.78 -25.92
N GLU A 514 23.96 -4.46 -25.89
CA GLU A 514 24.81 -3.53 -25.14
C GLU A 514 24.66 -3.71 -23.61
N ASN A 515 23.52 -4.23 -23.15
CA ASN A 515 23.18 -4.39 -21.75
C ASN A 515 23.34 -5.83 -21.24
N GLN A 516 23.80 -6.74 -22.09
CA GLN A 516 23.90 -8.17 -21.77
C GLN A 516 24.83 -8.44 -20.57
N CYS A 517 25.91 -7.65 -20.41
CA CYS A 517 26.78 -7.75 -19.23
C CYS A 517 26.04 -7.36 -17.93
N GLN A 518 25.16 -6.36 -17.99
CA GLN A 518 24.37 -5.92 -16.84
C GLN A 518 23.35 -6.99 -16.42
N LEU A 519 22.69 -7.61 -17.39
CA LEU A 519 21.79 -8.74 -17.18
C LEU A 519 22.53 -9.91 -16.52
N ASN A 520 23.67 -10.33 -17.08
CA ASN A 520 24.45 -11.45 -16.55
C ASN A 520 24.97 -11.18 -15.13
N LYS A 521 25.40 -9.95 -14.84
CA LYS A 521 25.79 -9.55 -13.48
C LYS A 521 24.61 -9.65 -12.51
N LEU A 522 23.44 -9.16 -12.90
CA LEU A 522 22.22 -9.23 -12.08
C LEU A 522 21.86 -10.68 -11.76
N MET A 523 21.80 -11.55 -12.78
CA MET A 523 21.48 -12.97 -12.60
C MET A 523 22.53 -13.70 -11.76
N SER A 524 23.81 -13.43 -11.98
CA SER A 524 24.88 -13.99 -11.17
C SER A 524 24.75 -13.62 -9.70
N VAL A 525 24.51 -12.35 -9.37
CA VAL A 525 24.36 -11.88 -7.99
C VAL A 525 23.11 -12.48 -7.35
N ALA A 526 21.97 -12.43 -8.04
CA ALA A 526 20.69 -12.93 -7.54
C ALA A 526 20.75 -14.41 -7.15
N PHE A 527 21.32 -15.26 -8.01
CA PHE A 527 21.42 -16.69 -7.73
C PHE A 527 22.51 -17.04 -6.71
N LYS A 528 23.62 -16.26 -6.64
CA LYS A 528 24.67 -16.46 -5.63
C LYS A 528 24.15 -16.37 -4.19
N GLU A 529 23.13 -15.56 -3.95
CA GLU A 529 22.51 -15.46 -2.62
C GLU A 529 21.94 -16.82 -2.14
N TYR A 530 21.52 -17.66 -3.09
CA TYR A 530 20.97 -19.00 -2.81
C TYR A 530 21.98 -20.13 -3.02
N ALA A 531 23.18 -19.83 -3.54
CA ALA A 531 24.20 -20.81 -3.93
C ALA A 531 25.03 -21.38 -2.75
N HIS A 532 24.56 -21.28 -1.50
CA HIS A 532 25.38 -21.61 -0.33
C HIS A 532 25.57 -23.12 -0.11
N ALA A 533 26.83 -23.50 0.14
CA ALA A 533 27.28 -24.79 0.62
C ALA A 533 27.19 -24.85 2.16
N VAL A 534 26.04 -25.27 2.70
CA VAL A 534 25.99 -25.81 4.07
C VAL A 534 25.34 -27.18 3.98
N TYR A 535 26.17 -28.20 3.90
CA TYR A 535 25.78 -29.54 4.29
C TYR A 535 25.29 -29.44 5.74
N THR A 536 23.97 -29.41 5.94
CA THR A 536 23.43 -29.89 7.21
C THR A 536 24.00 -31.30 7.40
N LYS A 537 24.31 -31.67 8.65
CA LYS A 537 24.88 -33.00 8.95
C LYS A 537 24.03 -34.17 8.40
N ASP A 538 22.79 -33.89 8.00
CA ASP A 538 21.77 -34.84 7.56
C ASP A 538 21.46 -34.81 6.06
N THR A 539 22.34 -34.32 5.18
CA THR A 539 22.18 -34.39 3.70
C THR A 539 20.92 -33.70 3.11
N THR A 540 20.22 -32.89 3.90
CA THR A 540 19.05 -32.11 3.44
C THR A 540 19.51 -30.98 2.53
N ASN A 541 18.85 -30.80 1.37
CA ASN A 541 19.21 -29.76 0.42
C ASN A 541 18.89 -28.37 1.01
N THR A 542 19.79 -27.41 0.88
CA THR A 542 19.64 -26.04 1.42
C THR A 542 18.40 -25.29 0.90
N VAL A 543 17.93 -25.64 -0.31
CA VAL A 543 16.72 -25.04 -0.90
C VAL A 543 15.43 -25.52 -0.20
N GLU A 544 15.43 -26.74 0.36
CA GLU A 544 14.33 -27.27 1.19
C GLU A 544 14.27 -26.58 2.57
N LEU A 545 15.27 -25.76 2.92
CA LEU A 545 15.31 -24.96 4.15
C LEU A 545 14.91 -23.50 3.91
N LEU A 546 14.61 -23.11 2.66
CA LEU A 546 14.15 -21.76 2.35
C LEU A 546 12.72 -21.60 2.87
N SER A 547 12.46 -20.47 3.52
CA SER A 547 11.10 -20.06 3.82
C SER A 547 10.27 -19.87 2.55
N ILE A 548 8.95 -19.84 2.69
CA ILE A 548 8.06 -19.51 1.58
C ILE A 548 8.39 -18.16 0.92
N THR A 549 8.80 -17.16 1.71
CA THR A 549 9.16 -15.81 1.23
C THR A 549 10.41 -15.85 0.34
N LYS A 550 11.44 -16.59 0.75
CA LYS A 550 12.66 -16.81 -0.05
C LYS A 550 12.39 -17.64 -1.30
N GLN A 551 11.54 -18.66 -1.19
CA GLN A 551 11.11 -19.46 -2.34
C GLN A 551 10.38 -18.61 -3.38
N THR A 552 9.51 -17.68 -2.97
CA THR A 552 8.85 -16.76 -3.89
C THR A 552 9.83 -15.79 -4.56
N ARG A 553 10.83 -15.25 -3.85
CA ARG A 553 11.86 -14.41 -4.49
C ARG A 553 12.72 -15.20 -5.48
N LEU A 554 13.04 -16.45 -5.17
CA LEU A 554 13.74 -17.35 -6.11
C LEU A 554 12.87 -17.67 -7.33
N LEU A 555 11.57 -17.89 -7.16
CA LEU A 555 10.61 -18.07 -8.25
C LEU A 555 10.67 -16.89 -9.23
N PHE A 556 10.65 -15.66 -8.74
CA PHE A 556 10.77 -14.46 -9.59
C PHE A 556 12.00 -14.49 -10.51
N PHE A 557 13.17 -14.82 -9.98
CA PHE A 557 14.40 -14.92 -10.79
C PHE A 557 14.42 -16.15 -11.71
N THR A 558 13.76 -17.24 -11.31
CA THR A 558 13.64 -18.45 -12.13
C THR A 558 12.72 -18.18 -13.33
N ASP A 559 11.59 -17.51 -13.14
CA ASP A 559 10.67 -17.06 -14.21
C ASP A 559 11.33 -16.02 -15.13
N LEU A 560 12.14 -15.11 -14.56
CA LEU A 560 12.92 -14.18 -15.36
C LEU A 560 13.93 -14.94 -16.24
N THR A 561 14.61 -15.94 -15.68
CA THR A 561 15.59 -16.77 -16.42
C THR A 561 14.97 -17.43 -17.64
N GLU A 562 13.73 -17.92 -17.55
CA GLU A 562 12.99 -18.45 -18.69
C GLU A 562 12.91 -17.45 -19.85
N GLN A 563 12.57 -16.19 -19.54
CA GLN A 563 12.39 -15.16 -20.56
C GLN A 563 13.70 -14.70 -21.20
N VAL A 564 14.81 -14.75 -20.43
CA VAL A 564 16.10 -14.17 -20.85
C VAL A 564 17.16 -15.20 -21.21
N MET A 565 16.87 -16.51 -21.14
CA MET A 565 17.83 -17.61 -21.30
C MET A 565 18.79 -17.45 -22.49
N LYS A 566 18.28 -16.97 -23.63
CA LYS A 566 19.08 -16.76 -24.85
C LYS A 566 20.23 -15.77 -24.64
N SER A 567 20.03 -14.76 -23.80
CA SER A 567 20.97 -13.68 -23.51
C SER A 567 21.85 -13.95 -22.28
N ILE A 568 21.62 -15.03 -21.54
CA ILE A 568 22.46 -15.44 -20.42
C ILE A 568 23.77 -16.04 -20.95
N ASP A 569 24.88 -15.71 -20.31
CA ASP A 569 26.19 -16.27 -20.63
C ASP A 569 26.32 -17.67 -20.02
N ASP A 570 27.00 -18.56 -20.75
CA ASP A 570 27.11 -19.96 -20.36
C ASP A 570 27.78 -20.13 -18.98
N GLU A 571 28.76 -19.27 -18.66
CA GLU A 571 29.40 -19.23 -17.34
C GLU A 571 28.40 -18.91 -16.21
N VAL A 572 27.50 -17.95 -16.42
CA VAL A 572 26.50 -17.59 -15.41
C VAL A 572 25.49 -18.72 -15.22
N LEU A 573 25.07 -19.34 -16.31
CA LEU A 573 24.15 -20.47 -16.28
C LEU A 573 24.76 -21.66 -15.51
N GLU A 574 25.98 -22.05 -15.85
CA GLU A 574 26.66 -23.22 -15.29
C GLU A 574 27.09 -23.03 -13.83
N GLN A 575 27.66 -21.87 -13.50
CA GLN A 575 28.26 -21.65 -12.17
C GLN A 575 27.30 -21.09 -11.13
N HIS A 576 26.23 -20.41 -11.54
CA HIS A 576 25.35 -19.67 -10.61
C HIS A 576 23.90 -20.15 -10.66
N ILE A 577 23.32 -20.31 -11.84
CA ILE A 577 21.89 -20.63 -11.99
C ILE A 577 21.62 -22.12 -11.72
N LEU A 578 22.23 -23.01 -12.51
CA LEU A 578 21.98 -24.45 -12.42
C LEU A 578 22.25 -25.03 -11.02
N PRO A 579 23.33 -24.66 -10.29
CA PRO A 579 23.59 -25.16 -8.93
C PRO A 579 22.46 -24.90 -7.93
N VAL A 580 21.73 -23.80 -8.08
CA VAL A 580 20.58 -23.44 -7.23
C VAL A 580 19.31 -24.18 -7.64
N ILE A 581 19.14 -24.45 -8.93
CA ILE A 581 17.95 -25.09 -9.49
C ILE A 581 17.99 -26.62 -9.30
N TYR A 582 19.16 -27.26 -9.40
CA TYR A 582 19.28 -28.71 -9.27
C TYR A 582 18.64 -29.32 -8.00
N PRO A 583 18.79 -28.72 -6.80
CA PRO A 583 18.11 -29.21 -5.62
C PRO A 583 16.58 -29.16 -5.72
N VAL A 584 16.02 -28.09 -6.31
CA VAL A 584 14.56 -27.94 -6.54
C VAL A 584 14.04 -29.08 -7.39
N LEU A 585 14.76 -29.40 -8.48
CA LEU A 585 14.40 -30.46 -9.41
C LEU A 585 14.37 -31.85 -8.76
N LYS A 586 15.00 -32.04 -7.59
CA LYS A 586 15.06 -33.32 -6.88
C LYS A 586 14.03 -33.44 -5.76
N TRP A 587 13.21 -32.42 -5.54
CA TRP A 587 12.17 -32.44 -4.51
C TRP A 587 11.22 -33.62 -4.71
N LYS A 588 11.05 -34.43 -3.65
CA LYS A 588 10.03 -35.49 -3.60
C LYS A 588 8.72 -35.01 -2.98
N ARG A 589 8.81 -34.02 -2.10
CA ARG A 589 7.67 -33.30 -1.54
C ARG A 589 7.71 -31.88 -2.06
N ILE A 590 6.70 -31.50 -2.85
CA ILE A 590 6.61 -30.15 -3.40
C ILE A 590 6.08 -29.21 -2.32
N GLU A 591 6.93 -28.27 -1.88
CA GLU A 591 6.54 -27.19 -0.97
C GLU A 591 5.93 -26.00 -1.72
N ASN A 592 6.59 -25.57 -2.80
CA ASN A 592 6.13 -24.55 -3.71
C ASN A 592 6.07 -25.12 -5.13
N ARG A 593 4.84 -25.26 -5.64
CA ARG A 593 4.57 -25.86 -6.94
C ARG A 593 5.07 -24.99 -8.09
N ASP A 594 4.87 -23.68 -8.01
CA ASP A 594 5.25 -22.74 -9.07
C ASP A 594 6.78 -22.73 -9.24
N LEU A 595 7.53 -22.73 -8.14
CA LEU A 595 9.00 -22.82 -8.17
C LEU A 595 9.49 -24.14 -8.76
N TYR A 596 8.87 -25.26 -8.38
CA TYR A 596 9.20 -26.58 -8.94
C TYR A 596 8.96 -26.63 -10.45
N GLU A 597 7.81 -26.13 -10.92
CA GLU A 597 7.50 -26.10 -12.35
C GLU A 597 8.43 -25.14 -13.11
N SER A 598 8.69 -23.93 -12.58
CA SER A 598 9.61 -22.94 -13.16
C SER A 598 11.05 -23.46 -13.28
N ALA A 599 11.53 -24.18 -12.27
CA ALA A 599 12.84 -24.85 -12.29
C ALA A 599 12.99 -25.81 -13.48
N HIS A 600 11.96 -26.63 -13.75
CA HIS A 600 11.93 -27.51 -14.90
C HIS A 600 11.94 -26.71 -16.22
N THR A 601 11.19 -25.62 -16.28
CA THR A 601 11.14 -24.74 -17.47
C THR A 601 12.50 -24.10 -17.78
N VAL A 602 13.29 -23.71 -16.78
CA VAL A 602 14.65 -23.19 -17.00
C VAL A 602 15.55 -24.24 -17.66
N VAL A 603 15.49 -25.50 -17.22
CA VAL A 603 16.25 -26.59 -17.85
C VAL A 603 15.76 -26.84 -19.28
N LEU A 604 14.45 -26.86 -19.52
CA LEU A 604 13.92 -27.02 -20.88
C LEU A 604 14.34 -25.87 -21.80
N ASN A 605 14.33 -24.63 -21.31
CA ASN A 605 14.81 -23.48 -22.08
C ASN A 605 16.32 -23.54 -22.35
N THR A 606 17.11 -24.15 -21.47
CA THR A 606 18.54 -24.42 -21.70
C THR A 606 18.73 -25.31 -22.93
N PHE A 607 17.92 -26.37 -23.06
CA PHE A 607 17.91 -27.24 -24.24
C PHE A 607 17.38 -26.53 -25.49
N LEU A 608 16.25 -25.83 -25.40
CA LEU A 608 15.62 -25.14 -26.54
C LEU A 608 16.51 -24.03 -27.11
N THR A 609 17.31 -23.37 -26.27
CA THR A 609 18.30 -22.36 -26.69
C THR A 609 19.66 -22.96 -27.07
N LYS A 610 19.79 -24.29 -27.03
CA LYS A 610 20.98 -25.05 -27.46
C LYS A 610 22.26 -24.66 -26.72
N LYS A 611 22.15 -24.39 -25.42
CA LYS A 611 23.30 -24.04 -24.58
C LYS A 611 24.33 -25.16 -24.54
N PRO A 612 25.65 -24.89 -24.53
CA PRO A 612 26.69 -25.92 -24.51
C PRO A 612 26.53 -26.94 -23.36
N VAL A 613 26.17 -26.47 -22.17
CA VAL A 613 25.89 -27.30 -20.97
C VAL A 613 24.84 -28.38 -21.21
N SER A 614 23.96 -28.22 -22.20
CA SER A 614 22.92 -29.20 -22.55
C SER A 614 23.52 -30.59 -22.79
N ARG A 615 24.76 -30.67 -23.29
CA ARG A 615 25.45 -31.95 -23.54
C ARG A 615 25.69 -32.74 -22.26
N GLU A 616 26.09 -32.06 -21.20
CA GLU A 616 26.37 -32.65 -19.89
C GLU A 616 25.08 -32.84 -19.09
N LEU A 617 24.14 -31.90 -19.23
CA LEU A 617 22.86 -31.89 -18.52
C LEU A 617 21.92 -33.00 -18.97
N ALA A 618 21.93 -33.38 -20.26
CA ALA A 618 21.00 -34.36 -20.85
C ALA A 618 20.84 -35.63 -20.01
N GLY A 619 21.95 -36.31 -19.72
CA GLY A 619 21.92 -37.57 -18.98
C GLY A 619 21.44 -37.42 -17.53
N VAL A 620 21.77 -36.30 -16.88
CA VAL A 620 21.36 -36.04 -15.49
C VAL A 620 19.87 -35.70 -15.44
N TYR A 621 19.40 -34.84 -16.33
CA TYR A 621 18.01 -34.40 -16.36
C TYR A 621 17.05 -35.53 -16.76
N ALA A 622 17.44 -36.38 -17.70
CA ALA A 622 16.67 -37.58 -18.06
C ALA A 622 16.41 -38.48 -16.86
N LYS A 623 17.45 -38.71 -16.04
CA LYS A 623 17.34 -39.46 -14.79
C LYS A 623 16.43 -38.76 -13.78
N ILE A 624 16.53 -37.44 -13.63
CA ILE A 624 15.64 -36.66 -12.75
C ILE A 624 14.17 -36.82 -13.15
N LEU A 625 13.85 -36.71 -14.45
CA LEU A 625 12.48 -36.88 -14.96
C LEU A 625 11.96 -38.29 -14.67
N ILE A 626 12.78 -39.31 -14.89
CA ILE A 626 12.44 -40.71 -14.60
C ILE A 626 12.24 -40.93 -13.09
N ASP A 627 13.09 -40.35 -12.24
CA ASP A 627 13.02 -40.54 -10.80
C ASP A 627 11.85 -39.79 -10.15
N ASN A 628 11.33 -38.73 -10.79
CA ASN A 628 10.21 -37.90 -10.29
C ASN A 628 8.84 -38.30 -10.85
N PHE A 629 8.77 -39.27 -11.77
CA PHE A 629 7.52 -39.83 -12.26
C PHE A 629 7.28 -41.23 -11.63
N PRO A 630 6.08 -41.52 -11.07
CA PRO A 630 4.82 -40.80 -11.22
C PRO A 630 4.50 -39.77 -10.11
N GLU A 631 5.33 -39.67 -9.08
CA GLU A 631 5.21 -38.63 -8.05
C GLU A 631 6.59 -38.04 -7.76
N PRO A 632 6.72 -36.71 -7.71
CA PRO A 632 5.64 -35.72 -7.70
C PRO A 632 5.17 -35.22 -9.08
N MET A 633 5.75 -35.72 -10.19
CA MET A 633 5.43 -35.30 -11.55
C MET A 633 4.39 -36.22 -12.21
N ASN A 634 3.38 -35.65 -12.87
CA ASN A 634 2.38 -36.44 -13.60
C ASN A 634 2.86 -36.88 -15.01
N LEU A 635 2.09 -37.76 -15.66
CA LEU A 635 2.45 -38.33 -16.96
C LEU A 635 2.60 -37.27 -18.06
N ASP A 636 1.72 -36.26 -18.08
CA ASP A 636 1.76 -35.24 -19.12
C ASP A 636 2.98 -34.33 -18.98
N GLN A 637 3.33 -33.95 -17.74
CA GLN A 637 4.57 -33.22 -17.43
C GLN A 637 5.82 -34.03 -17.82
N PHE A 638 5.85 -35.33 -17.50
CA PHE A 638 6.95 -36.21 -17.86
C PHE A 638 7.10 -36.31 -19.39
N ARG A 639 5.99 -36.58 -20.11
CA ARG A 639 5.98 -36.68 -21.56
C ARG A 639 6.42 -35.38 -22.22
N TYR A 640 5.91 -34.25 -21.76
CA TYR A 640 6.31 -32.94 -22.27
C TYR A 640 7.82 -32.70 -22.06
N GLY A 641 8.30 -32.83 -20.83
CA GLY A 641 9.71 -32.56 -20.50
C GLY A 641 10.68 -33.49 -21.24
N PHE A 642 10.38 -34.79 -21.30
CA PHE A 642 11.25 -35.77 -21.95
C PHE A 642 11.25 -35.60 -23.48
N ASN A 643 10.08 -35.35 -24.09
CA ASN A 643 9.96 -35.13 -25.52
C ASN A 643 10.66 -33.83 -25.95
N THR A 644 10.44 -32.73 -25.23
CA THR A 644 11.10 -31.44 -25.51
C THR A 644 12.62 -31.55 -25.41
N MET A 645 13.14 -32.23 -24.39
CA MET A 645 14.57 -32.48 -24.24
C MET A 645 15.11 -33.29 -25.43
N VAL A 646 14.51 -34.45 -25.75
CA VAL A 646 14.98 -35.31 -26.85
C VAL A 646 14.90 -34.59 -28.19
N GLN A 647 13.82 -33.84 -28.44
CA GLN A 647 13.67 -33.03 -29.65
C GLN A 647 14.80 -32.01 -29.80
N ALA A 648 15.09 -31.26 -28.75
CA ALA A 648 16.19 -30.29 -28.76
C ALA A 648 17.55 -30.98 -28.96
N LEU A 649 17.76 -32.15 -28.33
CA LEU A 649 18.99 -32.92 -28.47
C LEU A 649 19.18 -33.48 -29.89
N CYS A 650 18.13 -33.94 -30.58
CA CYS A 650 18.23 -34.36 -31.98
C CYS A 650 18.75 -33.24 -32.90
N GLU A 651 18.44 -31.98 -32.58
CA GLU A 651 18.95 -30.84 -33.34
C GLU A 651 20.41 -30.47 -32.99
N MET A 652 20.97 -31.04 -31.92
CA MET A 652 22.32 -30.77 -31.43
C MET A 652 23.29 -31.93 -31.67
N ASP A 653 22.90 -33.15 -31.27
CA ASP A 653 23.68 -34.39 -31.32
C ASP A 653 22.76 -35.63 -31.23
N ASP A 654 22.62 -36.34 -32.35
CA ASP A 654 21.80 -37.56 -32.47
C ASP A 654 22.29 -38.72 -31.58
N ALA A 655 23.58 -38.79 -31.27
CA ALA A 655 24.10 -39.86 -30.40
C ALA A 655 23.71 -39.60 -28.95
N LEU A 656 23.73 -38.33 -28.52
CA LEU A 656 23.31 -37.92 -27.18
C LEU A 656 21.80 -38.06 -26.99
N SER A 657 21.00 -37.75 -28.02
CA SER A 657 19.57 -37.98 -27.98
C SER A 657 19.28 -39.47 -27.81
N TRP A 658 19.97 -40.36 -28.55
CA TRP A 658 19.84 -41.80 -28.40
C TRP A 658 20.28 -42.31 -27.02
N LEU A 659 21.39 -41.82 -26.47
CA LEU A 659 21.83 -42.15 -25.12
C LEU A 659 20.75 -41.81 -24.08
N THR A 660 20.08 -40.68 -24.26
CA THR A 660 18.97 -40.24 -23.40
C THR A 660 17.75 -41.15 -23.52
N VAL A 661 17.39 -41.56 -24.75
CA VAL A 661 16.32 -42.54 -24.99
C VAL A 661 16.64 -43.89 -24.35
N ASN A 662 17.90 -44.34 -24.38
CA ASN A 662 18.31 -45.60 -23.76
C ASN A 662 18.06 -45.63 -22.25
N GLN A 663 18.19 -44.51 -21.54
CA GLN A 663 17.86 -44.46 -20.11
C GLN A 663 16.38 -44.75 -19.84
N LEU A 664 15.48 -44.27 -20.70
CA LEU A 664 14.06 -44.59 -20.63
C LEU A 664 13.80 -46.07 -20.95
N ILE A 665 14.49 -46.61 -21.96
CA ILE A 665 14.41 -48.03 -22.32
C ILE A 665 14.87 -48.92 -21.16
N GLU A 666 16.00 -48.58 -20.52
CA GLU A 666 16.52 -49.27 -19.35
C GLU A 666 15.52 -49.25 -18.19
N LYS A 667 14.89 -48.09 -17.93
CA LYS A 667 13.84 -47.98 -16.93
C LYS A 667 12.66 -48.90 -17.24
N ILE A 668 12.15 -48.89 -18.48
CA ILE A 668 11.04 -49.76 -18.91
C ILE A 668 11.40 -51.24 -18.70
N ASN A 669 12.62 -51.64 -19.10
CA ASN A 669 13.09 -53.02 -18.97
C ASN A 669 13.29 -53.44 -17.51
N SER A 670 13.53 -52.48 -16.60
CA SER A 670 13.66 -52.76 -15.16
C SER A 670 12.32 -53.04 -14.45
N LEU A 671 11.18 -52.78 -15.11
CA LEU A 671 9.84 -52.96 -14.57
C LEU A 671 9.27 -54.32 -15.01
N ASP A 672 9.67 -55.39 -14.32
CA ASP A 672 9.32 -56.78 -14.65
C ASP A 672 8.19 -57.37 -13.79
N GLN A 673 7.77 -56.69 -12.73
CA GLN A 673 6.77 -57.20 -11.79
C GLN A 673 5.34 -56.84 -12.20
N GLU A 674 4.37 -57.69 -11.83
CA GLU A 674 2.95 -57.51 -12.16
C GLU A 674 2.37 -56.18 -11.62
N LYS A 675 2.85 -55.74 -10.45
CA LYS A 675 2.47 -54.45 -9.85
C LYS A 675 2.92 -53.24 -10.67
N ASP A 676 3.94 -53.41 -11.52
CA ASP A 676 4.56 -52.33 -12.29
C ASP A 676 3.95 -52.19 -13.70
N ILE A 677 2.99 -53.05 -14.09
CA ILE A 677 2.36 -53.06 -15.41
C ILE A 677 1.82 -51.68 -15.81
N LEU A 678 1.14 -50.99 -14.88
CA LEU A 678 0.57 -49.67 -15.13
C LEU A 678 1.67 -48.64 -15.41
N LEU A 679 2.70 -48.61 -14.56
CA LEU A 679 3.80 -47.66 -14.68
C LEU A 679 4.64 -47.92 -15.93
N ARG A 680 4.87 -49.20 -16.24
CA ARG A 680 5.55 -49.61 -17.48
C ARG A 680 4.79 -49.14 -18.71
N SER A 681 3.46 -49.33 -18.75
CA SER A 681 2.60 -48.85 -19.83
C SER A 681 2.68 -47.32 -20.03
N GLN A 682 2.78 -46.57 -18.93
CA GLN A 682 2.93 -45.11 -18.98
C GLN A 682 4.29 -44.68 -19.53
N TYR A 683 5.40 -45.31 -19.09
CA TYR A 683 6.72 -45.08 -19.69
C TYR A 683 6.79 -45.53 -21.15
N SER A 684 6.14 -46.64 -21.51
CA SER A 684 6.00 -47.12 -22.88
C SER A 684 5.30 -46.09 -23.77
N THR A 685 4.28 -45.41 -23.25
CA THR A 685 3.58 -44.34 -23.98
C THR A 685 4.53 -43.18 -24.28
N ALA A 686 5.34 -42.76 -23.29
CA ALA A 686 6.35 -41.73 -23.51
C ALA A 686 7.41 -42.16 -24.53
N LEU A 687 7.87 -43.42 -24.50
CA LEU A 687 8.81 -43.95 -25.49
C LEU A 687 8.22 -43.91 -26.91
N ILE A 688 6.93 -44.22 -27.08
CA ILE A 688 6.24 -44.15 -28.37
C ILE A 688 6.19 -42.70 -28.87
N ASP A 689 5.93 -41.71 -28.01
CA ASP A 689 5.92 -40.30 -28.43
C ASP A 689 7.26 -39.84 -29.04
N LEU A 690 8.38 -40.45 -28.61
CA LEU A 690 9.72 -40.14 -29.12
C LEU A 690 9.94 -40.55 -30.58
N LEU A 691 9.03 -41.32 -31.19
CA LEU A 691 9.04 -41.57 -32.63
C LEU A 691 8.86 -40.28 -33.45
N ARG A 692 8.27 -39.22 -32.89
CA ARG A 692 8.11 -37.93 -33.57
C ARG A 692 9.42 -37.13 -33.66
N PRO A 693 10.17 -36.88 -32.57
CA PRO A 693 11.39 -36.07 -32.62
C PRO A 693 12.62 -36.79 -33.20
N LEU A 694 12.72 -38.12 -33.12
CA LEU A 694 13.96 -38.83 -33.49
C LEU A 694 14.28 -38.74 -34.99
N SER A 695 15.55 -38.49 -35.31
CA SER A 695 16.03 -38.36 -36.69
C SER A 695 15.96 -39.69 -37.45
N LEU A 696 15.92 -39.63 -38.79
CA LEU A 696 15.97 -40.80 -39.70
C LEU A 696 17.32 -41.54 -39.68
N GLY A 697 18.25 -41.13 -38.83
CA GLY A 697 19.56 -41.75 -38.69
C GLY A 697 19.49 -43.21 -38.23
N PRO A 698 20.62 -43.82 -37.83
CA PRO A 698 20.69 -45.24 -37.47
C PRO A 698 19.72 -45.65 -36.34
N PHE A 699 19.25 -44.68 -35.55
CA PHE A 699 18.48 -44.90 -34.34
C PHE A 699 16.96 -45.06 -34.57
N PHE A 700 16.42 -44.60 -35.71
CA PHE A 700 14.97 -44.71 -35.97
C PHE A 700 14.51 -46.16 -36.04
N ARG A 701 15.27 -47.02 -36.75
CA ARG A 701 14.98 -48.46 -36.77
C ARG A 701 15.17 -49.11 -35.41
N SER A 702 16.19 -48.68 -34.66
CA SER A 702 16.44 -49.21 -33.32
C SER A 702 15.30 -48.93 -32.34
N ILE A 703 14.67 -47.74 -32.39
CA ILE A 703 13.49 -47.48 -31.56
C ILE A 703 12.27 -48.28 -32.04
N LEU A 704 12.05 -48.44 -33.34
CA LEU A 704 10.96 -49.27 -33.87
C LEU A 704 11.11 -50.72 -33.40
N ASP A 705 12.32 -51.28 -33.44
CA ASP A 705 12.61 -52.62 -32.92
C ASP A 705 12.34 -52.72 -31.42
N GLN A 706 12.70 -51.69 -30.64
CA GLN A 706 12.48 -51.69 -29.21
C GLN A 706 10.98 -51.58 -28.86
N VAL A 707 10.24 -50.71 -29.55
CA VAL A 707 8.79 -50.58 -29.40
C VAL A 707 8.11 -51.90 -29.82
N GLN A 708 8.56 -52.55 -30.90
CA GLN A 708 8.04 -53.85 -31.33
C GLN A 708 8.25 -54.92 -30.26
N LYS A 709 9.46 -55.05 -29.72
CA LYS A 709 9.75 -56.00 -28.62
C LYS A 709 8.83 -55.75 -27.43
N MET A 710 8.66 -54.49 -27.04
CA MET A 710 7.82 -54.08 -25.94
C MET A 710 6.34 -54.45 -26.15
N VAL A 711 5.78 -54.15 -27.34
CA VAL A 711 4.38 -54.48 -27.67
C VAL A 711 4.15 -56.00 -27.69
N VAL A 712 5.05 -56.76 -28.32
CA VAL A 712 4.95 -58.23 -28.37
C VAL A 712 5.02 -58.85 -26.97
N SER A 713 5.80 -58.26 -26.07
CA SER A 713 5.98 -58.73 -24.69
C SER A 713 4.84 -58.40 -23.71
N GLN A 714 3.80 -57.67 -24.14
CA GLN A 714 2.68 -57.30 -23.25
C GLN A 714 1.82 -58.51 -22.86
N GLU A 715 1.33 -58.52 -21.62
CA GLU A 715 0.64 -59.64 -20.98
C GLU A 715 -0.72 -59.98 -21.60
N THR A 716 -1.42 -58.99 -22.16
CA THR A 716 -2.78 -59.16 -22.66
C THR A 716 -2.97 -58.59 -24.07
N LYS A 717 -3.84 -59.23 -24.85
CA LYS A 717 -4.24 -58.73 -26.18
C LYS A 717 -4.92 -57.35 -26.12
N ALA A 718 -5.64 -57.06 -25.03
CA ALA A 718 -6.29 -55.75 -24.84
C ALA A 718 -5.26 -54.62 -24.67
N MET A 719 -4.16 -54.87 -23.93
CA MET A 719 -3.05 -53.92 -23.83
C MET A 719 -2.34 -53.73 -25.17
N GLN A 720 -2.14 -54.81 -25.93
CA GLN A 720 -1.56 -54.74 -27.27
C GLN A 720 -2.43 -53.88 -28.18
N GLN A 721 -3.75 -54.06 -28.17
CA GLN A 721 -4.68 -53.23 -28.94
C GLN A 721 -4.64 -51.75 -28.53
N ALA A 722 -4.62 -51.46 -27.22
CA ALA A 722 -4.53 -50.09 -26.72
C ALA A 722 -3.21 -49.41 -27.11
N THR A 723 -2.09 -50.13 -26.98
CA THR A 723 -0.76 -49.63 -27.36
C THR A 723 -0.65 -49.42 -28.86
N MET A 724 -1.20 -50.34 -29.66
CA MET A 724 -1.26 -50.21 -31.12
C MET A 724 -2.08 -48.99 -31.54
N LYS A 725 -3.14 -48.64 -30.80
CA LYS A 725 -3.88 -47.39 -31.02
C LYS A 725 -3.00 -46.16 -30.78
N ILE A 726 -2.26 -46.13 -29.66
CA ILE A 726 -1.33 -45.03 -29.35
C ILE A 726 -0.24 -44.88 -30.42
N ILE A 727 0.32 -46.01 -30.87
CA ILE A 727 1.31 -46.05 -31.97
C ILE A 727 0.68 -45.48 -33.24
N PHE A 728 -0.52 -45.94 -33.62
CA PHE A 728 -1.23 -45.45 -34.79
C PHE A 728 -1.42 -43.93 -34.74
N ASP A 729 -1.95 -43.41 -33.62
CA ASP A 729 -2.17 -41.98 -33.44
C ASP A 729 -0.86 -41.18 -33.52
N THR A 730 0.25 -41.77 -33.08
CA THR A 730 1.59 -41.15 -33.12
C THR A 730 2.22 -41.15 -34.51
N VAL A 731 2.14 -42.25 -35.25
CA VAL A 731 2.73 -42.37 -36.59
C VAL A 731 1.86 -41.75 -37.68
N SER A 732 0.54 -41.66 -37.46
CA SER A 732 -0.40 -40.99 -38.38
C SER A 732 -0.57 -39.50 -38.08
N GLY A 733 -0.17 -39.05 -36.88
CA GLY A 733 -0.27 -37.66 -36.44
C GLY A 733 0.73 -36.70 -37.07
N SER A 734 0.59 -35.42 -36.71
CA SER A 734 1.53 -34.37 -37.09
C SER A 734 2.85 -34.48 -36.30
N GLY A 735 3.97 -34.07 -36.92
CA GLY A 735 5.30 -34.05 -36.29
C GLY A 735 6.28 -35.12 -36.78
N ILE A 736 5.80 -36.16 -37.47
CA ILE A 736 6.65 -37.10 -38.20
C ILE A 736 6.82 -36.64 -39.65
N SER A 737 8.06 -36.61 -40.17
CA SER A 737 8.32 -36.21 -41.57
C SER A 737 7.77 -37.26 -42.54
N ASP A 738 7.45 -36.88 -43.78
CA ASP A 738 6.80 -37.80 -44.73
C ASP A 738 7.62 -39.07 -44.99
N MET A 739 8.96 -38.96 -45.06
CA MET A 739 9.85 -40.12 -45.18
C MET A 739 9.79 -41.04 -43.96
N ARG A 740 9.81 -40.49 -42.73
CA ARG A 740 9.62 -41.27 -41.49
C ARG A 740 8.25 -41.90 -41.41
N ARG A 741 7.22 -41.17 -41.88
CA ARG A 741 5.83 -41.64 -41.90
C ARG A 741 5.69 -42.88 -42.76
N THR A 742 6.29 -42.91 -43.95
CA THR A 742 6.24 -44.09 -44.83
C THR A 742 6.86 -45.31 -44.15
N GLU A 743 8.05 -45.17 -43.55
CA GLU A 743 8.72 -46.27 -42.84
C GLU A 743 7.94 -46.71 -41.59
N ALA A 744 7.50 -45.77 -40.75
CA ALA A 744 6.78 -46.06 -39.51
C ALA A 744 5.38 -46.65 -39.76
N VAL A 745 4.65 -46.18 -40.77
CA VAL A 745 3.34 -46.75 -41.15
C VAL A 745 3.51 -48.15 -41.74
N GLY A 746 4.52 -48.36 -42.59
CA GLY A 746 4.86 -49.69 -43.12
C GLY A 746 5.16 -50.67 -41.99
N TRP A 747 6.06 -50.29 -41.08
CA TRP A 747 6.38 -51.07 -39.89
C TRP A 747 5.16 -51.35 -39.00
N TYR A 748 4.30 -50.35 -38.77
CA TYR A 748 3.07 -50.51 -37.97
C TYR A 748 2.12 -51.55 -38.58
N LEU A 749 1.94 -51.55 -39.90
CA LEU A 749 1.08 -52.52 -40.60
C LEU A 749 1.64 -53.94 -40.47
N ASP A 750 2.95 -54.10 -40.54
CA ASP A 750 3.59 -55.41 -40.37
C ASP A 750 3.51 -55.90 -38.92
N LEU A 751 3.70 -55.02 -37.94
CA LEU A 751 3.50 -55.34 -36.51
C LEU A 751 2.05 -55.73 -36.22
N LYS A 752 1.08 -55.02 -36.80
CA LYS A 752 -0.34 -55.34 -36.67
C LYS A 752 -0.66 -56.73 -37.23
N ARG A 753 -0.11 -57.08 -38.40
CA ARG A 753 -0.24 -58.43 -38.99
C ARG A 753 0.39 -59.49 -38.08
N GLN A 754 1.57 -59.22 -37.53
CA GLN A 754 2.28 -60.16 -36.63
C GLN A 754 1.45 -60.47 -35.37
N LEU A 755 0.77 -59.46 -34.81
CA LEU A 755 -0.04 -59.60 -33.59
C LEU A 755 -1.46 -60.16 -33.84
N GLN A 756 -1.85 -60.33 -35.11
CA GLN A 756 -3.21 -60.75 -35.52
C GLN A 756 -4.31 -59.81 -34.98
N LEU A 757 -4.06 -58.50 -35.02
CA LEU A 757 -4.96 -57.44 -34.52
C LEU A 757 -5.62 -56.61 -35.63
#